data_AF-A0A3D3NGN9-F1
#
_entry.id   AF-A0A3D3NGN9-F1
#
_cell.length_a   1.000
_cell.length_b   1.000
_cell.length_c   1.000
_cell.angle_alpha   90.00
_cell.angle_beta   90.00
_cell.angle_gamma   90.00
#
_symmetry.space_group_name_H-M   'P 1'
#
loop_
_entity.id
_entity.type
_entity.pdbx_description
1 polymer ?
#
loop_
_entity_poly.entity_id
_entity_poly.type
_entity_poly.pdbx_seq_one_letter_code
_entity_poly.pdbx_strand_id
1 'polypeptide(L)'
;MTRALPFVALWLERRASGSAVLRILTRDVGSERPLPAISENIQSVEEFLPELPRAMPSPDPAARWLLLLEPSLPSSWQRLRWEALSLAGRPLAAQALIIRSFVWHRERTNTHKPVRFLDLFPPAEFSFLDRLQPLIESGRLRTARPFCLKQDFGATGELIIMAHGRSRGLVDGAGQSFSLPVVPPMPERIWLLACNVDGAMDDLAHNLVGQGCRTVVTATADISAPEMARLVESLFEPANLADENVSWLERVATAFAGEGNPLALTIWGECDLDPSACGAWNRMTWDNEHGSSCRPPLDDETTREEFFAAHRHAVSPQAWPRTRDWMLPPLLWLAEKHDHRTMLDLSTQLGDARSALGIRGLASAARRVGNYAQMARYLSLGLQIPELTVGERGEYLGALANLFLDLDLPEQAAAAIKSHEDCLWDDPEDCYWADFKRLDWMARMEARRGRLHIALDHMTTKRRRARSDSGRELAWQLYLATWGHLAGQVPPETAVTLAEDVAQRLAASTRGPIGNGNETVAYLLRALVAHAWVSHDSAQLTLVRSWLPDAEGRLADDDPGPWAYAIAYLHLQQAARPESFDRAICALERARYYLEAACLSGFAGRSDERRRLLGRFQQRRRAILGQLDESVGTRPTEALAESARRTVTEIDADDPRCAARLGTIPL
;
A
#
# COMPACT_ATOMS: atom_id res chain seq x y z
N MET A 1 5.96 -28.57 11.10
CA MET A 1 7.08 -28.55 10.12
C MET A 1 6.51 -28.02 8.82
N THR A 2 7.00 -26.87 8.35
CA THR A 2 6.48 -26.15 7.18
C THR A 2 6.73 -26.95 5.90
N ARG A 3 5.68 -27.13 5.07
CA ARG A 3 5.70 -27.89 3.81
C ARG A 3 6.29 -27.14 2.61
N ALA A 4 6.85 -25.93 2.80
CA ALA A 4 7.42 -25.14 1.72
C ALA A 4 8.63 -25.84 1.07
N LEU A 5 8.62 -25.94 -0.27
CA LEU A 5 9.73 -26.50 -1.05
C LEU A 5 10.99 -25.64 -0.85
N PRO A 6 12.18 -26.24 -0.68
CA PRO A 6 13.44 -25.49 -0.70
C PRO A 6 13.56 -24.70 -1.99
N PHE A 7 14.21 -23.53 -1.98
CA PHE A 7 14.42 -22.75 -3.19
C PHE A 7 15.81 -22.10 -3.27
N VAL A 8 16.19 -21.74 -4.49
CA VAL A 8 17.31 -20.87 -4.82
C VAL A 8 16.81 -19.75 -5.71
N ALA A 9 17.00 -18.50 -5.31
CA ALA A 9 16.67 -17.33 -6.12
C ALA A 9 17.92 -16.70 -6.72
N LEU A 10 17.84 -16.37 -8.01
CA LEU A 10 18.89 -15.72 -8.79
C LEU A 10 18.39 -14.36 -9.28
N TRP A 11 19.15 -13.30 -9.00
CA TRP A 11 18.88 -11.96 -9.53
C TRP A 11 20.17 -11.21 -9.86
N LEU A 12 20.03 -10.26 -10.80
CA LEU A 12 21.12 -9.38 -11.19
C LEU A 12 21.08 -8.10 -10.37
N GLU A 13 22.18 -7.75 -9.71
CA GLU A 13 22.37 -6.45 -9.07
C GLU A 13 23.34 -5.60 -9.90
N ARG A 14 22.91 -4.42 -10.34
CA ARG A 14 23.79 -3.43 -10.98
C ARG A 14 24.29 -2.44 -9.93
N ARG A 15 25.61 -2.36 -9.77
CA ARG A 15 26.25 -1.41 -8.84
C ARG A 15 26.40 -0.04 -9.49
N ALA A 16 26.50 1.00 -8.67
CA ALA A 16 26.74 2.38 -9.11
C ALA A 16 28.03 2.54 -9.94
N SER A 17 28.99 1.62 -9.79
CA SER A 17 30.23 1.53 -10.57
C SER A 17 30.04 0.98 -12.00
N GLY A 18 28.83 0.56 -12.39
CA GLY A 18 28.55 -0.09 -13.67
C GLY A 18 28.84 -1.59 -13.70
N SER A 19 29.43 -2.17 -12.65
CA SER A 19 29.63 -3.62 -12.52
C SER A 19 28.33 -4.33 -12.09
N ALA A 20 28.04 -5.50 -12.65
CA ALA A 20 26.92 -6.33 -12.23
C ALA A 20 27.40 -7.57 -11.44
N VAL A 21 26.64 -7.99 -10.43
CA VAL A 21 26.91 -9.21 -9.64
C VAL A 21 25.69 -10.13 -9.62
N LEU A 22 25.94 -11.44 -9.55
CA LEU A 22 24.89 -12.44 -9.40
C LEU A 22 24.69 -12.69 -7.91
N ARG A 23 23.46 -12.55 -7.46
CA ARG A 23 23.09 -12.84 -6.09
C ARG A 23 22.38 -14.19 -6.03
N ILE A 24 22.73 -14.98 -5.02
CA ILE A 24 22.14 -16.29 -4.75
C ILE A 24 21.54 -16.24 -3.35
N LEU A 25 20.23 -16.45 -3.26
CA LEU A 25 19.52 -16.59 -2.01
C LEU A 25 18.98 -18.01 -1.89
N THR A 26 19.27 -18.67 -0.77
CA THR A 26 18.63 -19.93 -0.38
C THR A 26 17.82 -19.73 0.89
N ARG A 27 17.14 -20.80 1.35
CA ARG A 27 16.40 -20.77 2.63
C ARG A 27 17.30 -20.38 3.81
N ASP A 28 18.56 -20.81 3.80
CA ASP A 28 19.44 -20.75 4.97
C ASP A 28 20.65 -19.83 4.78
N VAL A 29 21.00 -19.44 3.55
CA VAL A 29 22.19 -18.61 3.26
C VAL A 29 21.93 -17.63 2.10
N GLY A 30 22.31 -16.36 2.30
CA GLY A 30 22.53 -15.40 1.20
C GLY A 30 24.02 -15.36 0.83
N SER A 31 24.36 -15.51 -0.44
CA SER A 31 25.76 -15.44 -0.90
C SER A 31 25.94 -14.57 -2.14
N GLU A 32 27.08 -13.87 -2.19
CA GLU A 32 27.50 -13.09 -3.35
C GLU A 32 28.50 -13.90 -4.17
N ARG A 33 28.29 -13.96 -5.49
CA ARG A 33 29.26 -14.52 -6.41
C ARG A 33 29.58 -13.51 -7.51
N PRO A 34 30.84 -13.41 -7.95
CA PRO A 34 31.15 -12.66 -9.15
C PRO A 34 30.29 -13.21 -10.28
N LEU A 35 29.65 -12.31 -11.01
CA LEU A 35 28.92 -12.67 -12.21
C LEU A 35 29.89 -13.42 -13.13
N PRO A 36 29.59 -14.64 -13.60
CA PRO A 36 30.30 -15.18 -14.76
C PRO A 36 30.26 -14.11 -15.86
N ALA A 37 31.29 -13.98 -16.71
CA ALA A 37 31.27 -12.95 -17.75
C ALA A 37 30.05 -13.15 -18.66
N ILE A 38 28.94 -12.43 -18.39
CA ILE A 38 27.68 -12.68 -19.08
C ILE A 38 27.71 -11.97 -20.41
N SER A 39 27.71 -12.77 -21.48
CA SER A 39 26.92 -12.48 -22.67
C SER A 39 26.65 -13.79 -23.40
N GLU A 40 25.41 -14.27 -23.32
CA GLU A 40 24.77 -15.14 -24.33
C GLU A 40 25.28 -16.60 -24.50
N ASN A 41 26.35 -17.03 -23.83
CA ASN A 41 26.88 -18.40 -23.96
C ASN A 41 26.30 -19.38 -22.91
N ILE A 42 25.68 -20.47 -23.39
CA ILE A 42 25.17 -21.61 -22.61
C ILE A 42 26.27 -22.23 -21.72
N GLN A 43 27.51 -22.31 -22.22
CA GLN A 43 28.64 -22.87 -21.49
C GLN A 43 28.93 -22.13 -20.19
N SER A 44 28.76 -20.80 -20.16
CA SER A 44 29.00 -20.00 -18.96
C SER A 44 27.97 -20.24 -17.87
N VAL A 45 26.74 -20.65 -18.24
CA VAL A 45 25.73 -21.06 -17.27
C VAL A 45 26.05 -22.47 -16.76
N GLU A 46 26.45 -23.39 -17.63
CA GLU A 46 26.88 -24.74 -17.26
C GLU A 46 28.06 -24.75 -16.28
N GLU A 47 29.05 -23.88 -16.51
CA GLU A 47 30.20 -23.70 -15.60
C GLU A 47 29.80 -23.17 -14.21
N PHE A 48 28.69 -22.43 -14.13
CA PHE A 48 28.16 -21.88 -12.88
C PHE A 48 27.30 -22.89 -12.10
N LEU A 49 26.61 -23.82 -12.75
CA LEU A 49 25.68 -24.77 -12.10
C LEU A 49 26.24 -25.49 -10.87
N PRO A 50 27.51 -25.96 -10.84
CA PRO A 50 28.07 -26.64 -9.68
C PRO A 50 28.16 -25.76 -8.42
N GLU A 51 28.03 -24.43 -8.54
CA GLU A 51 28.00 -23.50 -7.41
C GLU A 51 26.61 -23.41 -6.74
N LEU A 52 25.52 -23.77 -7.44
CA LEU A 52 24.15 -23.71 -6.91
C LEU A 52 23.95 -24.62 -5.67
N PRO A 53 24.37 -25.91 -5.67
CA PRO A 53 24.19 -26.80 -4.53
C PRO A 53 25.09 -26.45 -3.34
N ARG A 54 26.23 -25.79 -3.58
CA ARG A 54 27.11 -25.33 -2.50
C ARG A 54 26.46 -24.25 -1.64
N ALA A 55 25.43 -23.58 -2.15
CA ALA A 55 24.65 -22.58 -1.43
C ALA A 55 23.42 -23.16 -0.69
N MET A 56 23.04 -24.41 -0.98
CA MET A 56 21.92 -25.11 -0.32
C MET A 56 22.42 -26.07 0.76
N PRO A 57 21.65 -26.31 1.83
CA PRO A 57 21.84 -27.52 2.65
C PRO A 57 21.73 -28.73 1.71
N SER A 58 22.57 -29.75 1.93
CA SER A 58 22.62 -30.94 1.08
C SER A 58 21.19 -31.44 0.82
N PRO A 59 20.68 -31.32 -0.43
CA PRO A 59 19.30 -31.65 -0.69
C PRO A 59 19.10 -33.12 -0.33
N ASP A 60 17.98 -33.42 0.34
CA ASP A 60 17.48 -34.79 0.35
C ASP A 60 17.41 -35.22 -1.13
N PRO A 61 18.14 -36.27 -1.57
CA PRO A 61 18.13 -36.72 -2.96
C PRO A 61 16.73 -37.05 -3.49
N ALA A 62 15.77 -37.24 -2.57
CA ALA A 62 14.37 -37.51 -2.86
C ALA A 62 13.46 -36.27 -2.94
N ALA A 63 13.90 -35.08 -2.49
CA ALA A 63 13.05 -33.88 -2.43
C ALA A 63 13.35 -32.89 -3.56
N ARG A 64 12.32 -32.51 -4.34
CA ARG A 64 12.43 -31.44 -5.34
C ARG A 64 12.54 -30.06 -4.68
N TRP A 65 13.27 -29.15 -5.32
CA TRP A 65 13.42 -27.74 -4.91
C TRP A 65 13.01 -26.75 -6.02
N LEU A 66 12.99 -25.46 -5.76
CA LEU A 66 12.60 -24.41 -6.72
C LEU A 66 13.81 -23.58 -7.16
N LEU A 67 14.01 -23.40 -8.46
CA LEU A 67 14.95 -22.41 -8.99
C LEU A 67 14.18 -21.19 -9.49
N LEU A 68 14.36 -20.05 -8.85
CA LEU A 68 13.66 -18.80 -9.13
C LEU A 68 14.56 -17.87 -9.92
N LEU A 69 14.15 -17.53 -11.14
CA LEU A 69 14.88 -16.63 -12.04
C LEU A 69 14.18 -15.27 -12.09
N GLU A 70 14.73 -14.27 -11.41
CA GLU A 70 14.10 -12.95 -11.34
C GLU A 70 14.15 -12.19 -12.68
N PRO A 71 13.16 -11.31 -12.95
CA PRO A 71 13.09 -10.52 -14.19
C PRO A 71 14.31 -9.64 -14.45
N SER A 72 15.12 -9.33 -13.44
CA SER A 72 16.37 -8.59 -13.59
C SER A 72 17.46 -9.37 -14.34
N LEU A 73 17.33 -10.69 -14.45
CA LEU A 73 18.23 -11.52 -15.24
C LEU A 73 18.06 -11.23 -16.74
N PRO A 74 19.12 -11.39 -17.55
CA PRO A 74 19.04 -11.23 -19.00
C PRO A 74 18.00 -12.15 -19.65
N SER A 75 17.36 -11.68 -20.74
CA SER A 75 16.39 -12.48 -21.49
C SER A 75 16.96 -13.81 -22.00
N SER A 76 18.27 -13.87 -22.29
CA SER A 76 18.95 -15.11 -22.67
C SER A 76 18.95 -16.16 -21.56
N TRP A 77 19.04 -15.75 -20.29
CA TRP A 77 18.91 -16.66 -19.15
C TRP A 77 17.46 -17.09 -18.94
N GLN A 78 16.51 -16.17 -19.11
CA GLN A 78 15.09 -16.51 -19.02
C GLN A 78 14.68 -17.49 -20.12
N ARG A 79 15.30 -17.44 -21.32
CA ARG A 79 15.01 -18.35 -22.44
C ARG A 79 15.87 -19.62 -22.47
N LEU A 80 16.87 -19.74 -21.60
CA LEU A 80 17.72 -20.92 -21.54
C LEU A 80 16.89 -22.14 -21.09
N ARG A 81 17.18 -23.32 -21.66
CA ARG A 81 16.55 -24.59 -21.24
C ARG A 81 17.21 -25.15 -19.98
N TRP A 82 17.01 -24.46 -18.85
CA TRP A 82 17.54 -24.86 -17.54
C TRP A 82 17.25 -26.30 -17.18
N GLU A 83 16.07 -26.79 -17.53
CA GLU A 83 15.56 -28.13 -17.23
C GLU A 83 16.44 -29.24 -17.82
N ALA A 84 17.11 -28.98 -18.95
CA ALA A 84 18.01 -29.93 -19.62
C ALA A 84 19.43 -29.90 -19.05
N LEU A 85 19.78 -28.88 -18.28
CA LEU A 85 21.12 -28.75 -17.72
C LEU A 85 21.36 -29.82 -16.65
N SER A 86 22.59 -30.27 -16.53
CA SER A 86 22.97 -31.34 -15.59
C SER A 86 23.59 -30.79 -14.32
N LEU A 87 23.10 -31.26 -13.18
CA LEU A 87 23.62 -30.96 -11.85
C LEU A 87 23.90 -32.27 -11.12
N ALA A 88 25.15 -32.48 -10.69
CA ALA A 88 25.60 -33.74 -10.10
C ALA A 88 25.27 -34.98 -10.96
N GLY A 89 25.34 -34.84 -12.29
CA GLY A 89 25.09 -35.92 -13.24
C GLY A 89 23.60 -36.25 -13.50
N ARG A 90 22.66 -35.47 -12.94
CA ARG A 90 21.22 -35.61 -13.19
C ARG A 90 20.65 -34.34 -13.83
N PRO A 91 19.66 -34.44 -14.74
CA PRO A 91 18.98 -33.25 -15.27
C PRO A 91 18.34 -32.42 -14.14
N LEU A 92 18.35 -31.09 -14.28
CA LEU A 92 17.68 -30.20 -13.34
C LEU A 92 16.17 -30.47 -13.29
N ALA A 93 15.53 -30.85 -14.40
CA ALA A 93 14.11 -31.23 -14.41
C ALA A 93 13.75 -32.37 -13.43
N ALA A 94 14.72 -33.22 -13.09
CA ALA A 94 14.54 -34.32 -12.15
C ALA A 94 14.71 -33.89 -10.68
N GLN A 95 15.24 -32.69 -10.44
CA GLN A 95 15.69 -32.22 -9.12
C GLN A 95 15.02 -30.90 -8.72
N ALA A 96 14.64 -30.06 -9.67
CA ALA A 96 14.14 -28.71 -9.44
C ALA A 96 12.96 -28.37 -10.36
N LEU A 97 12.05 -27.54 -9.85
CA LEU A 97 11.07 -26.82 -10.67
C LEU A 97 11.66 -25.44 -11.01
N ILE A 98 11.73 -25.11 -12.30
CA ILE A 98 12.30 -23.86 -12.77
C ILE A 98 11.18 -22.83 -12.97
N ILE A 99 11.31 -21.68 -12.33
CA ILE A 99 10.35 -20.57 -12.40
C ILE A 99 11.04 -19.37 -13.03
N ARG A 100 10.59 -19.00 -14.24
CA ARG A 100 11.09 -17.90 -15.07
C ARG A 100 10.29 -16.62 -14.83
N SER A 101 10.96 -15.49 -15.01
CA SER A 101 10.41 -14.16 -14.74
C SER A 101 9.68 -14.11 -13.39
N PHE A 102 10.30 -14.72 -12.37
CA PHE A 102 9.64 -14.97 -11.10
C PHE A 102 9.18 -13.68 -10.42
N VAL A 103 7.92 -13.67 -10.01
CA VAL A 103 7.36 -12.62 -9.16
C VAL A 103 6.77 -13.28 -7.92
N TRP A 104 7.13 -12.79 -6.73
CA TRP A 104 6.50 -13.28 -5.52
C TRP A 104 5.11 -12.70 -5.38
N HIS A 105 4.14 -13.54 -5.03
CA HIS A 105 2.78 -13.11 -4.80
C HIS A 105 2.29 -13.66 -3.45
N ARG A 106 1.70 -12.77 -2.64
CA ARG A 106 1.15 -13.08 -1.31
C ARG A 106 -0.36 -13.07 -1.38
N GLU A 107 -0.97 -14.21 -1.58
CA GLU A 107 -2.41 -14.37 -1.40
C GLU A 107 -2.75 -15.86 -1.42
N ARG A 108 -3.67 -16.27 -0.55
CA ARG A 108 -4.30 -17.58 -0.66
C ARG A 108 -5.03 -17.61 -1.99
N THR A 109 -4.56 -18.43 -2.93
CA THR A 109 -5.29 -18.73 -4.16
C THR A 109 -6.74 -19.04 -3.77
N ASN A 110 -7.67 -18.24 -4.27
CA ASN A 110 -9.07 -18.37 -3.95
C ASN A 110 -9.59 -19.62 -4.69
N THR A 111 -9.51 -20.79 -4.03
CA THR A 111 -9.82 -22.11 -4.61
C THR A 111 -11.30 -22.30 -4.96
N HIS A 112 -12.13 -21.28 -4.75
CA HIS A 112 -13.57 -21.34 -5.01
C HIS A 112 -13.95 -21.15 -6.49
N LYS A 113 -13.02 -20.76 -7.38
CA LYS A 113 -13.29 -20.66 -8.83
C LYS A 113 -13.04 -22.01 -9.53
N PRO A 114 -13.92 -22.44 -10.46
CA PRO A 114 -13.80 -23.73 -11.13
C PRO A 114 -12.59 -23.78 -12.08
N VAL A 115 -11.93 -24.94 -12.16
CA VAL A 115 -10.91 -25.23 -13.18
C VAL A 115 -11.58 -25.52 -14.51
N ARG A 116 -11.19 -24.76 -15.54
CA ARG A 116 -11.67 -24.94 -16.92
C ARG A 116 -10.69 -25.75 -17.75
N PHE A 117 -11.24 -26.51 -18.68
CA PHE A 117 -10.51 -27.40 -19.57
C PHE A 117 -10.92 -27.17 -21.02
N LEU A 118 -9.95 -26.83 -21.86
CA LEU A 118 -10.10 -26.65 -23.30
C LEU A 118 -9.35 -27.76 -24.03
N ASP A 119 -10.09 -28.63 -24.70
CA ASP A 119 -9.53 -29.65 -25.59
C ASP A 119 -9.48 -29.13 -27.02
N LEU A 120 -8.27 -28.93 -27.54
CA LEU A 120 -8.00 -28.64 -28.94
C LEU A 120 -7.38 -29.84 -29.66
N PHE A 121 -7.21 -30.98 -28.99
CA PHE A 121 -6.54 -32.14 -29.54
C PHE A 121 -7.47 -32.91 -30.51
N PRO A 122 -6.95 -33.51 -31.59
CA PRO A 122 -7.77 -34.36 -32.45
C PRO A 122 -8.32 -35.58 -31.69
N PRO A 123 -9.65 -35.77 -31.58
CA PRO A 123 -10.22 -36.90 -30.84
C PRO A 123 -9.85 -38.26 -31.43
N ALA A 124 -9.55 -38.31 -32.73
CA ALA A 124 -9.11 -39.50 -33.44
C ALA A 124 -7.69 -39.95 -33.05
N GLU A 125 -6.86 -39.04 -32.52
CA GLU A 125 -5.50 -39.35 -32.05
C GLU A 125 -5.51 -39.73 -30.57
N PHE A 126 -6.18 -38.91 -29.75
CA PHE A 126 -6.37 -39.18 -28.33
C PHE A 126 -7.59 -38.42 -27.82
N SER A 127 -8.54 -39.13 -27.21
CA SER A 127 -9.74 -38.52 -26.65
C SER A 127 -9.51 -38.12 -25.19
N PHE A 128 -9.14 -36.86 -24.96
CA PHE A 128 -9.02 -36.32 -23.60
C PHE A 128 -10.36 -36.24 -22.89
N LEU A 129 -11.44 -35.96 -23.62
CA LEU A 129 -12.80 -35.97 -23.08
C LEU A 129 -13.14 -37.33 -22.47
N ASP A 130 -12.86 -38.43 -23.17
CA ASP A 130 -13.13 -39.78 -22.64
C ASP A 130 -12.20 -40.12 -21.47
N ARG A 131 -10.91 -39.76 -21.57
CA ARG A 131 -9.93 -40.05 -20.51
C ARG A 131 -10.22 -39.30 -19.22
N LEU A 132 -10.62 -38.03 -19.30
CA LEU A 132 -10.84 -37.15 -18.16
C LEU A 132 -12.30 -37.09 -17.71
N GLN A 133 -13.18 -37.91 -18.31
CA GLN A 133 -14.60 -37.99 -17.98
C GLN A 133 -14.89 -38.12 -16.47
N PRO A 134 -14.14 -38.90 -15.67
CA PRO A 134 -14.36 -38.97 -14.22
C PRO A 134 -14.18 -37.63 -13.49
N LEU A 135 -13.27 -36.77 -13.95
CA LEU A 135 -13.05 -35.42 -13.39
C LEU A 135 -14.17 -34.46 -13.80
N ILE A 136 -14.71 -34.64 -15.01
CA ILE A 136 -15.82 -33.84 -15.55
C ILE A 136 -17.12 -34.18 -14.81
N GLU A 137 -17.44 -35.46 -14.64
CA GLU A 137 -18.65 -35.93 -13.94
C GLU A 137 -18.64 -35.57 -12.46
N SER A 138 -17.47 -35.59 -11.82
CA SER A 138 -17.31 -35.15 -10.43
C SER A 138 -17.36 -33.63 -10.26
N GLY A 139 -17.46 -32.86 -11.35
CA GLY A 139 -17.51 -31.40 -11.33
C GLY A 139 -16.18 -30.71 -10.99
N ARG A 140 -15.09 -31.48 -10.82
CA ARG A 140 -13.74 -30.99 -10.54
C ARG A 140 -13.10 -30.32 -11.76
N LEU A 141 -13.50 -30.72 -12.96
CA LEU A 141 -13.08 -30.14 -14.23
C LEU A 141 -14.31 -29.70 -15.03
N ARG A 142 -14.31 -28.50 -15.61
CA ARG A 142 -15.40 -28.04 -16.47
C ARG A 142 -14.90 -27.76 -17.88
N THR A 143 -15.58 -28.32 -18.88
CA THR A 143 -15.24 -28.09 -20.29
C THR A 143 -15.47 -26.62 -20.68
N ALA A 144 -14.57 -26.09 -21.50
CA ALA A 144 -14.63 -24.77 -22.11
C ALA A 144 -14.69 -24.94 -23.63
N ARG A 145 -15.36 -24.02 -24.31
CA ARG A 145 -15.44 -23.99 -25.78
C ARG A 145 -14.65 -22.79 -26.31
N PRO A 146 -13.90 -22.93 -27.43
CA PRO A 146 -13.10 -21.84 -27.98
C PRO A 146 -13.82 -20.49 -28.11
N PHE A 147 -15.08 -20.50 -28.56
CA PHE A 147 -15.86 -19.29 -28.77
C PHE A 147 -16.37 -18.62 -27.48
N CYS A 148 -16.40 -19.34 -26.35
CA CYS A 148 -16.85 -18.84 -25.05
C CYS A 148 -15.72 -18.27 -24.19
N LEU A 149 -14.45 -18.52 -24.53
CA LEU A 149 -13.29 -18.18 -23.70
C LEU A 149 -13.29 -16.72 -23.24
N LYS A 150 -13.65 -15.77 -24.13
CA LYS A 150 -13.72 -14.34 -23.79
C LYS A 150 -14.69 -14.02 -22.65
N GLN A 151 -15.78 -14.76 -22.52
CA GLN A 151 -16.79 -14.58 -21.47
C GLN A 151 -16.40 -15.33 -20.19
N ASP A 152 -15.69 -16.45 -20.34
CA ASP A 152 -15.37 -17.37 -19.24
C ASP A 152 -14.17 -16.94 -18.39
N PHE A 153 -13.26 -16.08 -18.90
CA PHE A 153 -12.01 -15.73 -18.21
C PHE A 153 -12.23 -15.12 -16.82
N GLY A 154 -13.15 -14.17 -16.66
CA GLY A 154 -13.42 -13.54 -15.36
C GLY A 154 -14.05 -14.45 -14.31
N ALA A 155 -14.65 -15.56 -14.73
CA ALA A 155 -15.23 -16.57 -13.85
C ALA A 155 -14.31 -17.78 -13.60
N THR A 156 -13.08 -17.75 -14.13
CA THR A 156 -12.16 -18.90 -14.15
C THR A 156 -10.93 -18.62 -13.30
N GLY A 157 -10.61 -19.53 -12.37
CA GLY A 157 -9.37 -19.47 -11.59
C GLY A 157 -8.20 -20.05 -12.39
N GLU A 158 -8.34 -21.29 -12.85
CA GLU A 158 -7.33 -21.98 -13.67
C GLU A 158 -7.92 -22.46 -15.01
N LEU A 159 -7.15 -22.34 -16.09
CA LEU A 159 -7.48 -22.82 -17.42
C LEU A 159 -6.43 -23.82 -17.91
N ILE A 160 -6.85 -25.04 -18.23
CA ILE A 160 -6.01 -26.09 -18.82
C ILE A 160 -6.30 -26.19 -20.31
N ILE A 161 -5.26 -26.13 -21.14
CA ILE A 161 -5.35 -26.22 -22.59
C ILE A 161 -4.57 -27.43 -23.07
N MET A 162 -5.26 -28.38 -23.70
CA MET A 162 -4.65 -29.51 -24.41
C MET A 162 -4.59 -29.19 -25.88
N ALA A 163 -3.40 -29.22 -26.46
CA ALA A 163 -3.23 -28.93 -27.88
C ALA A 163 -1.98 -29.59 -28.43
N HIS A 164 -1.89 -29.63 -29.76
CA HIS A 164 -0.61 -29.80 -30.42
C HIS A 164 0.16 -28.49 -30.36
N GLY A 165 1.49 -28.60 -30.21
CA GLY A 165 2.39 -27.46 -30.24
C GLY A 165 3.31 -27.51 -31.46
N ARG A 166 3.51 -26.38 -32.11
CA ARG A 166 4.44 -26.22 -33.24
C ARG A 166 5.27 -24.96 -33.06
N SER A 167 6.24 -24.73 -33.95
CA SER A 167 7.14 -23.57 -33.92
C SER A 167 6.45 -22.19 -33.98
N ARG A 168 5.13 -22.14 -34.21
CA ARG A 168 4.31 -20.91 -34.22
C ARG A 168 3.28 -20.83 -33.09
N GLY A 169 3.29 -21.77 -32.14
CA GLY A 169 2.36 -21.79 -31.02
C GLY A 169 1.41 -22.99 -31.04
N LEU A 170 0.20 -22.81 -30.48
CA LEU A 170 -0.82 -23.84 -30.36
C LEU A 170 -1.50 -24.10 -31.71
N VAL A 171 -1.83 -25.35 -31.99
CA VAL A 171 -2.66 -25.74 -33.14
C VAL A 171 -3.86 -26.58 -32.70
N ASP A 172 -4.97 -26.42 -33.41
CA ASP A 172 -6.20 -27.16 -33.17
C ASP A 172 -6.21 -28.55 -33.82
N GLY A 173 -7.31 -29.28 -33.64
CA GLY A 173 -7.49 -30.62 -34.17
C GLY A 173 -7.50 -30.73 -35.69
N ALA A 174 -7.62 -29.60 -36.41
CA ALA A 174 -7.50 -29.50 -37.85
C ALA A 174 -6.09 -29.06 -38.30
N GLY A 175 -5.16 -28.86 -37.36
CA GLY A 175 -3.82 -28.36 -37.61
C GLY A 175 -3.75 -26.85 -37.88
N GLN A 176 -4.83 -26.10 -37.64
CA GLN A 176 -4.86 -24.65 -37.79
C GLN A 176 -4.29 -23.96 -36.55
N SER A 177 -3.68 -22.80 -36.74
CA SER A 177 -3.11 -22.03 -35.62
C SER A 177 -4.21 -21.53 -34.71
N PHE A 178 -4.08 -21.78 -33.41
CA PHE A 178 -5.01 -21.32 -32.40
C PHE A 178 -4.41 -20.13 -31.64
N SER A 179 -5.14 -19.01 -31.61
CA SER A 179 -4.77 -17.82 -30.84
C SER A 179 -5.64 -17.68 -29.61
N LEU A 180 -5.01 -17.65 -28.43
CA LEU A 180 -5.70 -17.35 -27.18
C LEU A 180 -6.21 -15.91 -27.19
N PRO A 181 -7.50 -15.65 -26.88
CA PRO A 181 -7.97 -14.29 -26.73
C PRO A 181 -7.29 -13.62 -25.54
N VAL A 182 -7.09 -12.31 -25.61
CA VAL A 182 -6.50 -11.50 -24.54
C VAL A 182 -7.55 -10.52 -24.06
N VAL A 183 -8.23 -10.85 -22.96
CA VAL A 183 -9.35 -10.06 -22.43
C VAL A 183 -9.23 -10.01 -20.91
N PRO A 184 -9.03 -8.82 -20.30
CA PRO A 184 -9.07 -8.67 -18.85
C PRO A 184 -10.47 -8.88 -18.28
N PRO A 185 -10.61 -9.48 -17.09
CA PRO A 185 -9.53 -10.11 -16.31
C PRO A 185 -9.10 -11.47 -16.91
N MET A 186 -7.79 -11.72 -16.97
CA MET A 186 -7.23 -13.00 -17.41
C MET A 186 -7.35 -14.06 -16.30
N PRO A 187 -7.36 -15.36 -16.62
CA PRO A 187 -7.25 -16.41 -15.60
C PRO A 187 -5.98 -16.26 -14.76
N GLU A 188 -6.05 -16.61 -13.47
CA GLU A 188 -4.88 -16.56 -12.57
C GLU A 188 -3.78 -17.50 -13.06
N ARG A 189 -4.18 -18.71 -13.51
CA ARG A 189 -3.24 -19.74 -13.99
C ARG A 189 -3.67 -20.32 -15.33
N ILE A 190 -2.75 -20.42 -16.27
CA ILE A 190 -2.96 -21.12 -17.54
C ILE A 190 -1.95 -22.28 -17.67
N TRP A 191 -2.44 -23.48 -17.96
CA TRP A 191 -1.62 -24.64 -18.31
C TRP A 191 -1.66 -24.85 -19.82
N LEU A 192 -0.52 -24.68 -20.49
CA LEU A 192 -0.32 -24.96 -21.91
C LEU A 192 0.31 -26.34 -22.07
N LEU A 193 -0.53 -27.36 -22.20
CA LEU A 193 -0.10 -28.75 -22.38
C LEU A 193 -0.03 -29.06 -23.87
N ALA A 194 1.12 -28.71 -24.46
CA ALA A 194 1.44 -28.85 -25.88
C ALA A 194 2.95 -29.00 -26.06
N CYS A 195 3.41 -29.65 -27.14
CA CYS A 195 4.84 -29.79 -27.42
C CYS A 195 5.52 -28.42 -27.58
N ASN A 196 6.66 -28.22 -26.91
CA ASN A 196 7.44 -27.00 -27.04
C ASN A 196 8.49 -27.12 -28.15
N VAL A 197 8.06 -26.84 -29.38
CA VAL A 197 8.93 -26.84 -30.57
C VAL A 197 9.55 -25.46 -30.72
N ASP A 198 10.89 -25.40 -30.80
CA ASP A 198 11.68 -24.16 -30.98
C ASP A 198 11.42 -23.06 -29.92
N GLY A 199 10.93 -23.41 -28.73
CA GLY A 199 10.63 -22.45 -27.66
C GLY A 199 9.29 -21.70 -27.84
N ALA A 200 8.45 -22.09 -28.80
CA ALA A 200 7.21 -21.39 -29.11
C ALA A 200 6.22 -21.35 -27.93
N MET A 201 6.22 -22.35 -27.04
CA MET A 201 5.37 -22.33 -25.84
C MET A 201 5.89 -21.35 -24.79
N ASP A 202 7.22 -21.19 -24.69
CA ASP A 202 7.84 -20.23 -23.78
C ASP A 202 7.56 -18.79 -24.20
N ASP A 203 7.65 -18.49 -25.51
CA ASP A 203 7.28 -17.18 -26.04
C ASP A 203 5.79 -16.87 -25.80
N LEU A 204 4.91 -17.86 -25.99
CA LEU A 204 3.49 -17.71 -25.71
C LEU A 204 3.24 -17.47 -24.21
N ALA A 205 3.90 -18.22 -23.33
CA ALA A 205 3.78 -18.06 -21.88
C ALA A 205 4.26 -16.67 -21.42
N HIS A 206 5.41 -16.22 -21.91
CA HIS A 206 5.94 -14.89 -21.61
C HIS A 206 4.96 -13.78 -22.02
N ASN A 207 4.36 -13.91 -23.21
CA ASN A 207 3.36 -12.94 -23.70
C ASN A 207 2.09 -12.93 -22.84
N LEU A 208 1.57 -14.10 -22.45
CA LEU A 208 0.37 -14.21 -21.61
C LEU A 208 0.60 -13.63 -20.21
N VAL A 209 1.78 -13.83 -19.63
CA VAL A 209 2.17 -13.17 -18.37
C VAL A 209 2.19 -11.66 -18.53
N GLY A 210 2.81 -11.15 -19.59
CA GLY A 210 2.84 -9.72 -19.90
C GLY A 210 1.46 -9.09 -20.17
N GLN A 211 0.46 -9.91 -20.47
CA GLN A 211 -0.93 -9.51 -20.74
C GLN A 211 -1.85 -9.64 -19.53
N GLY A 212 -1.32 -10.01 -18.36
CA GLY A 212 -2.05 -10.01 -17.10
C GLY A 212 -2.46 -11.38 -16.58
N CYS A 213 -2.02 -12.48 -17.20
CA CYS A 213 -2.08 -13.79 -16.55
C CYS A 213 -0.99 -13.86 -15.46
N ARG A 214 -1.30 -14.35 -14.26
CA ARG A 214 -0.33 -14.36 -13.16
C ARG A 214 0.72 -15.45 -13.36
N THR A 215 0.29 -16.65 -13.71
CA THR A 215 1.17 -17.81 -13.87
C THR A 215 0.82 -18.60 -15.13
N VAL A 216 1.84 -18.95 -15.91
CA VAL A 216 1.68 -19.86 -17.06
C VAL A 216 2.60 -21.07 -16.89
N VAL A 217 2.06 -22.27 -17.08
CA VAL A 217 2.81 -23.53 -17.02
C VAL A 217 2.85 -24.16 -18.40
N THR A 218 4.03 -24.51 -18.90
CA THR A 218 4.22 -25.07 -20.24
C THR A 218 5.07 -26.34 -20.19
N ALA A 219 5.02 -27.17 -21.23
CA ALA A 219 6.00 -28.22 -21.41
C ALA A 219 7.36 -27.63 -21.84
N THR A 220 8.46 -28.24 -21.39
CA THR A 220 9.82 -27.84 -21.80
C THR A 220 10.24 -28.39 -23.15
N ALA A 221 9.54 -29.41 -23.65
CA ALA A 221 9.86 -30.16 -24.85
C ALA A 221 8.61 -30.90 -25.35
N ASP A 222 8.82 -31.96 -26.12
CA ASP A 222 7.76 -32.87 -26.54
C ASP A 222 7.10 -33.54 -25.33
N ILE A 223 5.77 -33.57 -25.37
CA ILE A 223 4.93 -34.23 -24.37
C ILE A 223 3.84 -35.00 -25.10
N SER A 224 3.68 -36.27 -24.79
CA SER A 224 2.68 -37.13 -25.43
C SER A 224 1.29 -36.91 -24.82
N ALA A 225 0.23 -37.18 -25.59
CA ALA A 225 -1.14 -37.06 -25.08
C ALA A 225 -1.42 -37.90 -23.81
N PRO A 226 -0.93 -39.16 -23.70
CA PRO A 226 -1.03 -39.91 -22.45
C PRO A 226 -0.29 -39.27 -21.26
N GLU A 227 0.82 -38.58 -21.51
CA GLU A 227 1.53 -37.82 -20.47
C GLU A 227 0.78 -36.58 -20.02
N MET A 228 0.21 -35.82 -20.97
CA MET A 228 -0.65 -34.68 -20.67
C MET A 228 -1.85 -35.10 -19.81
N ALA A 229 -2.50 -36.23 -20.14
CA ALA A 229 -3.65 -36.74 -19.41
C ALA A 229 -3.28 -37.16 -17.98
N ARG A 230 -2.19 -37.91 -17.82
CA ARG A 230 -1.68 -38.33 -16.50
C ARG A 230 -1.34 -37.13 -15.63
N LEU A 231 -0.71 -36.10 -16.19
CA LEU A 231 -0.42 -34.87 -15.47
C LEU A 231 -1.69 -34.23 -14.90
N VAL A 232 -2.74 -34.10 -15.72
CA VAL A 232 -4.01 -33.53 -15.25
C VAL A 232 -4.63 -34.40 -14.18
N GLU A 233 -4.68 -35.71 -14.36
CA GLU A 233 -5.19 -36.63 -13.34
C GLU A 233 -4.48 -36.45 -12.00
N SER A 234 -3.14 -36.40 -12.00
CA SER A 234 -2.34 -36.19 -10.79
C SER A 234 -2.53 -34.83 -10.15
N LEU A 235 -2.89 -33.77 -10.90
CA LEU A 235 -3.26 -32.47 -10.31
C LEU A 235 -4.55 -32.56 -9.46
N PHE A 236 -5.40 -33.54 -9.73
CA PHE A 236 -6.67 -33.77 -9.04
C PHE A 236 -6.70 -35.04 -8.17
N GLU A 237 -5.59 -35.78 -8.08
CA GLU A 237 -5.48 -36.91 -7.15
C GLU A 237 -5.53 -36.42 -5.70
N PRO A 238 -6.30 -37.10 -4.82
CA PRO A 238 -6.26 -36.80 -3.40
C PRO A 238 -4.88 -37.21 -2.89
N ALA A 239 -3.98 -36.24 -2.75
CA ALA A 239 -2.81 -36.43 -1.92
C ALA A 239 -3.32 -36.89 -0.54
N ASN A 240 -2.63 -37.84 0.12
CA ASN A 240 -2.92 -38.30 1.50
C ASN A 240 -2.71 -37.17 2.55
N LEU A 241 -3.20 -35.97 2.28
CA LEU A 241 -2.98 -34.74 3.02
C LEU A 241 -4.36 -34.16 3.29
N ALA A 242 -4.84 -34.35 4.51
CA ALA A 242 -6.17 -34.01 5.00
C ALA A 242 -6.49 -32.50 5.06
N ASP A 243 -5.92 -31.67 4.20
CA ASP A 243 -6.12 -30.22 4.19
C ASP A 243 -6.32 -29.70 2.76
N GLU A 244 -7.45 -29.03 2.50
CA GLU A 244 -7.76 -28.32 1.26
C GLU A 244 -6.82 -27.11 0.98
N ASN A 245 -5.83 -26.88 1.86
CA ASN A 245 -4.89 -25.76 1.85
C ASN A 245 -3.52 -26.09 1.23
N VAL A 246 -3.38 -27.19 0.49
CA VAL A 246 -2.11 -27.55 -0.18
C VAL A 246 -1.84 -26.58 -1.34
N SER A 247 -0.65 -25.95 -1.32
CA SER A 247 -0.22 -25.03 -2.39
C SER A 247 -0.26 -25.72 -3.75
N TRP A 248 -0.66 -25.00 -4.80
CA TRP A 248 -0.69 -25.55 -6.15
C TRP A 248 0.70 -26.07 -6.60
N LEU A 249 1.79 -25.48 -6.09
CA LEU A 249 3.17 -25.95 -6.34
C LEU A 249 3.48 -27.28 -5.68
N GLU A 250 2.88 -27.56 -4.53
CA GLU A 250 2.99 -28.88 -3.89
C GLU A 250 2.22 -29.92 -4.71
N ARG A 251 1.06 -29.56 -5.28
CA ARG A 251 0.31 -30.43 -6.23
C ARG A 251 1.12 -30.70 -7.49
N VAL A 252 1.73 -29.65 -8.06
CA VAL A 252 2.70 -29.75 -9.18
C VAL A 252 3.80 -30.71 -8.77
N ALA A 253 4.58 -30.41 -7.73
CA ALA A 253 5.71 -31.23 -7.30
C ALA A 253 5.35 -32.71 -7.07
N THR A 254 4.18 -32.97 -6.47
CA THR A 254 3.66 -34.32 -6.21
C THR A 254 3.29 -35.05 -7.50
N ALA A 255 2.61 -34.38 -8.43
CA ALA A 255 2.27 -34.94 -9.74
C ALA A 255 3.51 -35.40 -10.53
N PHE A 256 4.69 -34.86 -10.22
CA PHE A 256 5.95 -35.27 -10.83
C PHE A 256 6.78 -36.30 -10.04
N ALA A 257 6.30 -36.76 -8.88
CA ALA A 257 6.98 -37.76 -8.07
C ALA A 257 6.65 -39.22 -8.48
N GLY A 258 5.71 -39.42 -9.42
CA GLY A 258 5.31 -40.73 -9.90
C GLY A 258 6.39 -41.46 -10.71
N GLU A 259 6.33 -42.80 -10.74
CA GLU A 259 7.26 -43.64 -11.50
C GLU A 259 7.12 -43.40 -13.02
N GLY A 260 8.14 -42.77 -13.63
CA GLY A 260 8.19 -42.46 -15.05
C GLY A 260 9.15 -41.32 -15.39
N ASN A 261 9.48 -41.16 -16.68
CA ASN A 261 10.31 -40.06 -17.18
C ASN A 261 9.82 -38.71 -16.61
N PRO A 262 10.66 -37.92 -15.91
CA PRO A 262 10.20 -36.69 -15.29
C PRO A 262 9.67 -35.74 -16.37
N LEU A 263 8.36 -35.52 -16.38
CA LEU A 263 7.74 -34.51 -17.22
C LEU A 263 8.34 -33.16 -16.83
N ALA A 264 9.14 -32.61 -17.74
CA ALA A 264 9.82 -31.35 -17.53
C ALA A 264 8.86 -30.24 -17.95
N LEU A 265 8.26 -29.57 -16.97
CA LEU A 265 7.47 -28.35 -17.16
C LEU A 265 8.28 -27.12 -16.80
N THR A 266 7.96 -26.03 -17.51
CA THR A 266 8.47 -24.69 -17.27
C THR A 266 7.35 -23.85 -16.67
N ILE A 267 7.67 -23.10 -15.62
CA ILE A 267 6.73 -22.16 -14.99
C ILE A 267 7.18 -20.73 -15.31
N TRP A 268 6.25 -19.88 -15.71
CA TRP A 268 6.45 -18.45 -15.93
C TRP A 268 5.58 -17.63 -14.98
N GLY A 269 6.15 -16.57 -14.41
CA GLY A 269 5.41 -15.54 -13.67
C GLY A 269 5.35 -15.75 -12.16
N GLU A 270 4.16 -15.55 -11.59
CA GLU A 270 3.97 -15.50 -10.14
C GLU A 270 3.99 -16.88 -9.48
N CYS A 271 4.56 -16.95 -8.28
CA CYS A 271 4.59 -18.15 -7.46
C CYS A 271 4.51 -17.77 -5.97
N ASP A 272 3.69 -18.52 -5.22
CA ASP A 272 3.57 -18.39 -3.77
C ASP A 272 4.59 -19.33 -3.12
N LEU A 273 5.50 -18.75 -2.34
CA LEU A 273 6.56 -19.48 -1.68
C LEU A 273 6.22 -19.86 -0.22
N ASP A 274 5.17 -19.30 0.41
CA ASP A 274 4.63 -19.64 1.75
C ASP A 274 3.45 -18.70 2.10
N PRO A 275 2.26 -19.20 2.47
CA PRO A 275 1.12 -18.38 2.86
C PRO A 275 1.15 -17.85 4.31
N SER A 276 2.12 -18.26 5.14
CA SER A 276 2.26 -17.73 6.50
C SER A 276 2.82 -16.31 6.47
N ALA A 277 2.10 -15.39 7.13
CA ALA A 277 2.47 -13.99 7.21
C ALA A 277 3.94 -13.84 7.69
N CYS A 278 4.74 -13.18 6.86
CA CYS A 278 6.20 -13.00 7.00
C CYS A 278 7.02 -14.26 6.67
N GLY A 279 7.08 -14.62 5.38
CA GLY A 279 7.95 -15.69 4.89
C GLY A 279 9.35 -15.62 5.50
N ALA A 280 9.78 -16.72 6.13
CA ALA A 280 10.99 -16.81 6.95
C ALA A 280 12.28 -16.36 6.25
N TRP A 281 12.31 -16.29 4.92
CA TRP A 281 13.44 -15.77 4.14
C TRP A 281 13.66 -14.25 4.30
N ASN A 282 12.59 -13.46 4.44
CA ASN A 282 12.67 -12.00 4.66
C ASN A 282 13.13 -11.72 6.11
N ARG A 283 12.88 -12.70 6.98
CA ARG A 283 13.26 -12.74 8.39
C ARG A 283 14.76 -13.00 8.57
N MET A 284 15.35 -13.86 7.74
CA MET A 284 16.72 -14.32 7.92
C MET A 284 17.80 -13.30 7.54
N THR A 285 17.64 -12.54 6.45
CA THR A 285 18.61 -11.46 6.12
C THR A 285 18.65 -10.40 7.20
N TRP A 286 17.48 -10.14 7.80
CA TRP A 286 17.33 -9.26 8.95
C TRP A 286 17.92 -9.85 10.25
N ASP A 287 17.56 -11.08 10.59
CA ASP A 287 18.01 -11.80 11.80
C ASP A 287 19.52 -12.09 11.78
N ASN A 288 20.12 -12.34 10.61
CA ASN A 288 21.58 -12.54 10.47
C ASN A 288 22.37 -11.26 10.72
N GLU A 289 21.81 -10.09 10.39
CA GLU A 289 22.44 -8.79 10.62
C GLU A 289 22.16 -8.23 12.03
N HIS A 290 20.99 -8.54 12.62
CA HIS A 290 20.50 -7.85 13.83
C HIS A 290 20.17 -8.78 15.02
N GLY A 291 20.27 -10.10 14.86
CA GLY A 291 19.91 -11.08 15.89
C GLY A 291 18.39 -11.24 16.06
N SER A 292 17.96 -12.35 16.66
CA SER A 292 16.54 -12.75 16.80
C SER A 292 15.68 -11.87 17.73
N SER A 293 16.27 -10.83 18.32
CA SER A 293 15.65 -9.94 19.31
C SER A 293 14.98 -8.70 18.73
N CYS A 294 15.28 -8.29 17.49
CA CYS A 294 14.66 -7.11 16.86
C CYS A 294 13.56 -7.58 15.90
N ARG A 295 12.37 -7.90 16.38
CA ARG A 295 11.29 -8.45 15.54
C ARG A 295 10.48 -7.31 14.91
N PRO A 296 10.32 -7.21 13.58
CA PRO A 296 9.19 -6.50 13.01
C PRO A 296 7.96 -7.41 13.12
N PRO A 297 6.80 -6.86 13.49
CA PRO A 297 6.06 -6.04 12.54
C PRO A 297 6.51 -4.57 12.55
N LEU A 298 6.75 -4.03 11.35
CA LEU A 298 6.87 -2.59 11.16
C LEU A 298 5.46 -2.01 11.25
N ASP A 299 5.09 -1.58 12.44
CA ASP A 299 3.75 -1.16 12.83
C ASP A 299 3.80 0.06 13.78
N ASP A 300 2.63 0.47 14.28
CA ASP A 300 2.51 1.65 15.14
C ASP A 300 3.32 1.55 16.44
N GLU A 301 3.70 0.35 16.88
CA GLU A 301 4.48 0.12 18.09
C GLU A 301 5.98 0.18 17.85
N THR A 302 6.41 0.20 16.58
CA THR A 302 7.83 0.26 16.21
C THR A 302 8.51 1.48 16.84
N THR A 303 9.67 1.21 17.46
CA THR A 303 10.51 2.23 18.10
C THR A 303 11.39 2.93 17.07
N ARG A 304 11.93 4.11 17.45
CA ARG A 304 12.85 4.87 16.58
C ARG A 304 14.11 4.08 16.23
N GLU A 305 14.63 3.29 17.16
CA GLU A 305 15.83 2.47 16.94
C GLU A 305 15.55 1.32 15.97
N GLU A 306 14.43 0.62 16.15
CA GLU A 306 13.98 -0.43 15.24
C GLU A 306 13.71 0.12 13.83
N PHE A 307 13.09 1.30 13.73
CA PHE A 307 12.90 2.00 12.46
C PHE A 307 14.23 2.25 11.73
N PHE A 308 15.25 2.79 12.41
CA PHE A 308 16.54 3.07 11.76
C PHE A 308 17.30 1.79 11.40
N ALA A 309 17.20 0.73 12.20
CA ALA A 309 17.71 -0.58 11.81
C ALA A 309 17.02 -1.07 10.53
N ALA A 310 15.68 -0.99 10.48
CA ALA A 310 14.86 -1.44 9.36
C ALA A 310 15.13 -0.67 8.09
N HIS A 311 15.25 0.66 8.21
CA HIS A 311 15.65 1.52 7.11
C HIS A 311 17.04 1.17 6.57
N ARG A 312 18.06 1.02 7.44
CA ARG A 312 19.42 0.66 7.01
C ARG A 312 19.46 -0.67 6.26
N HIS A 313 18.70 -1.66 6.71
CA HIS A 313 18.57 -2.93 6.00
C HIS A 313 17.92 -2.74 4.64
N ALA A 314 16.75 -2.09 4.57
CA ALA A 314 16.02 -1.91 3.32
C ALA A 314 16.82 -1.16 2.24
N VAL A 315 17.63 -0.17 2.62
CA VAL A 315 18.50 0.56 1.67
C VAL A 315 19.85 -0.12 1.44
N SER A 316 20.17 -1.19 2.17
CA SER A 316 21.41 -1.95 2.00
C SER A 316 21.42 -2.63 0.64
N PRO A 317 22.54 -2.56 -0.12
CA PRO A 317 22.75 -3.36 -1.33
C PRO A 317 22.52 -4.87 -1.13
N GLN A 318 22.64 -5.35 0.11
CA GLN A 318 22.47 -6.75 0.48
C GLN A 318 21.01 -7.18 0.66
N ALA A 319 20.08 -6.22 0.84
CA ALA A 319 18.67 -6.54 0.92
C ALA A 319 18.17 -7.03 -0.44
N TRP A 320 17.51 -8.18 -0.43
CA TRP A 320 16.85 -8.75 -1.59
C TRP A 320 15.84 -7.73 -2.14
N PRO A 321 15.79 -7.45 -3.46
CA PRO A 321 14.88 -6.44 -4.02
C PRO A 321 13.42 -6.63 -3.57
N ARG A 322 12.97 -7.88 -3.40
CA ARG A 322 11.63 -8.19 -2.89
C ARG A 322 11.42 -7.87 -1.42
N THR A 323 12.46 -8.00 -0.60
CA THR A 323 12.44 -7.50 0.78
C THR A 323 12.28 -5.98 0.79
N ARG A 324 12.92 -5.26 -0.15
CA ARG A 324 12.71 -3.80 -0.30
C ARG A 324 11.27 -3.48 -0.72
N ASP A 325 10.74 -4.15 -1.73
CA ASP A 325 9.36 -3.92 -2.21
C ASP A 325 8.33 -4.03 -1.09
N TRP A 326 8.53 -4.94 -0.13
CA TRP A 326 7.66 -5.11 1.03
C TRP A 326 7.99 -4.15 2.20
N MET A 327 9.26 -3.87 2.47
CA MET A 327 9.67 -3.03 3.61
C MET A 327 9.48 -1.53 3.35
N LEU A 328 9.70 -1.07 2.11
CA LEU A 328 9.71 0.36 1.82
C LEU A 328 8.35 1.04 2.08
N PRO A 329 7.18 0.45 1.73
CA PRO A 329 5.88 1.07 2.07
C PRO A 329 5.64 1.29 3.58
N PRO A 330 5.76 0.27 4.48
CA PRO A 330 5.62 0.50 5.91
C PRO A 330 6.74 1.37 6.49
N LEU A 331 7.97 1.29 5.97
CA LEU A 331 9.05 2.22 6.36
C LEU A 331 8.74 3.67 6.01
N LEU A 332 8.16 3.93 4.83
CA LEU A 332 7.78 5.28 4.43
C LEU A 332 6.75 5.86 5.38
N TRP A 333 5.77 5.03 5.77
CA TRP A 333 4.77 5.41 6.76
C TRP A 333 5.38 5.62 8.16
N LEU A 334 6.28 4.73 8.61
CA LEU A 334 6.99 4.90 9.89
C LEU A 334 7.94 6.10 9.91
N ALA A 335 8.51 6.46 8.77
CA ALA A 335 9.38 7.62 8.66
C ALA A 335 8.64 8.92 8.98
N GLU A 336 7.33 8.98 8.78
CA GLU A 336 6.48 10.08 9.25
C GLU A 336 6.56 10.24 10.77
N LYS A 337 6.61 9.14 11.53
CA LYS A 337 6.69 9.15 13.00
C LYS A 337 8.12 9.40 13.50
N HIS A 338 9.12 8.88 12.80
CA HIS A 338 10.47 8.77 13.32
C HIS A 338 11.51 9.70 12.68
N ASP A 339 11.43 9.95 11.37
CA ASP A 339 12.44 10.77 10.66
C ASP A 339 11.93 11.30 9.31
N HIS A 340 11.46 12.55 9.28
CA HIS A 340 10.93 13.18 8.07
C HIS A 340 11.96 13.31 6.93
N ARG A 341 13.26 13.37 7.24
CA ARG A 341 14.30 13.39 6.21
C ARG A 341 14.34 12.06 5.46
N THR A 342 14.34 10.94 6.20
CA THR A 342 14.24 9.60 5.64
C THR A 342 12.95 9.41 4.85
N MET A 343 11.82 10.02 5.28
CA MET A 343 10.55 9.97 4.53
C MET A 343 10.70 10.52 3.11
N LEU A 344 11.43 11.63 2.93
CA LEU A 344 11.71 12.21 1.61
C LEU A 344 12.51 11.25 0.72
N ASP A 345 13.59 10.68 1.27
CA ASP A 345 14.44 9.73 0.55
C ASP A 345 13.66 8.48 0.15
N LEU A 346 12.88 7.91 1.07
CA LEU A 346 12.03 6.74 0.83
C LEU A 346 10.93 7.03 -0.20
N SER A 347 10.29 8.21 -0.15
CA SER A 347 9.28 8.58 -1.14
C SER A 347 9.87 8.67 -2.55
N THR A 348 11.11 9.13 -2.68
CA THR A 348 11.83 9.19 -3.96
C THR A 348 12.17 7.79 -4.45
N GLN A 349 12.61 6.91 -3.55
CA GLN A 349 12.93 5.51 -3.88
C GLN A 349 11.70 4.70 -4.29
N LEU A 350 10.55 4.92 -3.64
CA LEU A 350 9.31 4.22 -3.96
C LEU A 350 8.78 4.58 -5.37
N GLY A 351 9.04 5.81 -5.82
CA GLY A 351 8.72 6.27 -7.18
C GLY A 351 7.25 6.04 -7.56
N ASP A 352 7.04 5.44 -8.74
CA ASP A 352 5.72 5.09 -9.27
C ASP A 352 5.23 3.73 -8.72
N ALA A 353 5.12 3.64 -7.40
CA ALA A 353 4.62 2.44 -6.72
C ALA A 353 3.23 2.06 -7.25
N ARG A 354 2.99 0.77 -7.44
CA ARG A 354 1.70 0.23 -7.92
C ARG A 354 0.88 -0.48 -6.84
N SER A 355 1.49 -0.76 -5.69
CA SER A 355 0.81 -1.41 -4.57
C SER A 355 -0.04 -0.41 -3.78
N ALA A 356 -1.16 -0.87 -3.24
CA ALA A 356 -2.06 -0.05 -2.42
C ALA A 356 -1.32 0.58 -1.23
N LEU A 357 -0.51 -0.19 -0.49
CA LEU A 357 0.28 0.32 0.62
C LEU A 357 1.33 1.37 0.19
N GLY A 358 1.97 1.15 -0.96
CA GLY A 358 3.00 2.06 -1.47
C GLY A 358 2.41 3.40 -1.90
N ILE A 359 1.32 3.37 -2.67
CA ILE A 359 0.60 4.58 -3.12
C ILE A 359 0.06 5.36 -1.90
N ARG A 360 -0.47 4.66 -0.89
CA ARG A 360 -0.92 5.29 0.36
C ARG A 360 0.23 5.98 1.11
N GLY A 361 1.37 5.30 1.25
CA GLY A 361 2.57 5.87 1.87
C GLY A 361 3.04 7.13 1.15
N LEU A 362 3.04 7.10 -0.18
CA LEU A 362 3.36 8.27 -1.02
C LEU A 362 2.34 9.41 -0.86
N ALA A 363 1.05 9.10 -0.73
CA ALA A 363 0.02 10.09 -0.42
C ALA A 363 0.26 10.77 0.95
N SER A 364 0.60 9.99 1.99
CA SER A 364 0.92 10.54 3.31
C SER A 364 2.15 11.44 3.28
N ALA A 365 3.23 10.97 2.64
CA ALA A 365 4.46 11.75 2.48
C ALA A 365 4.20 13.06 1.72
N ALA A 366 3.43 13.01 0.63
CA ALA A 366 3.02 14.19 -0.12
C ALA A 366 2.20 15.17 0.73
N ARG A 367 1.31 14.68 1.59
CA ARG A 367 0.57 15.51 2.56
C ARG A 367 1.51 16.25 3.51
N ARG A 368 2.47 15.52 4.10
CA ARG A 368 3.40 16.05 5.11
C ARG A 368 4.30 17.16 4.61
N VAL A 369 4.70 17.10 3.33
CA VAL A 369 5.49 18.16 2.69
C VAL A 369 4.62 19.27 2.08
N GLY A 370 3.30 19.21 2.28
CA GLY A 370 2.33 20.17 1.74
C GLY A 370 2.12 20.07 0.23
N ASN A 371 2.49 18.96 -0.41
CA ASN A 371 2.21 18.71 -1.83
C ASN A 371 0.85 17.99 -2.02
N TYR A 372 -0.22 18.67 -1.63
CA TYR A 372 -1.58 18.11 -1.71
C TYR A 372 -2.05 17.79 -3.14
N ALA A 373 -1.46 18.41 -4.17
CA ALA A 373 -1.78 18.06 -5.56
C ALA A 373 -1.27 16.66 -5.89
N GLN A 374 -0.07 16.32 -5.44
CA GLN A 374 0.46 14.97 -5.55
C GLN A 374 -0.29 13.97 -4.66
N MET A 375 -0.64 14.38 -3.43
CA MET A 375 -1.51 13.57 -2.55
C MET A 375 -2.82 13.21 -3.25
N ALA A 376 -3.51 14.19 -3.84
CA ALA A 376 -4.75 13.97 -4.58
C ALA A 376 -4.58 12.96 -5.72
N ARG A 377 -3.52 13.09 -6.53
CA ARG A 377 -3.19 12.11 -7.58
C ARG A 377 -3.04 10.70 -7.04
N TYR A 378 -2.27 10.53 -5.96
CA TYR A 378 -2.06 9.21 -5.36
C TYR A 378 -3.34 8.63 -4.76
N LEU A 379 -4.17 9.44 -4.11
CA LEU A 379 -5.47 8.97 -3.60
C LEU A 379 -6.39 8.52 -4.73
N SER A 380 -6.43 9.26 -5.85
CA SER A 380 -7.19 8.85 -7.03
C SER A 380 -6.67 7.54 -7.63
N LEU A 381 -5.37 7.42 -7.81
CA LEU A 381 -4.73 6.20 -8.32
C LEU A 381 -5.01 4.99 -7.41
N GLY A 382 -4.88 5.17 -6.09
CA GLY A 382 -5.10 4.12 -5.12
C GLY A 382 -6.55 3.61 -5.12
N LEU A 383 -7.54 4.52 -5.18
CA LEU A 383 -8.95 4.16 -5.20
C LEU A 383 -9.41 3.49 -6.52
N GLN A 384 -8.59 3.52 -7.57
CA GLN A 384 -8.83 2.80 -8.83
C GLN A 384 -8.36 1.34 -8.80
N ILE A 385 -7.65 0.90 -7.76
CA ILE A 385 -7.20 -0.49 -7.63
C ILE A 385 -8.44 -1.40 -7.44
N PRO A 386 -8.71 -2.35 -8.36
CA PRO A 386 -9.94 -3.16 -8.31
C PRO A 386 -10.04 -4.05 -7.07
N GLU A 387 -8.91 -4.57 -6.60
CA GLU A 387 -8.82 -5.59 -5.54
C GLU A 387 -8.52 -5.02 -4.14
N LEU A 388 -8.81 -3.74 -3.86
CA LEU A 388 -8.62 -3.18 -2.51
C LEU A 388 -9.39 -3.97 -1.45
N THR A 389 -8.71 -4.35 -0.38
CA THR A 389 -9.35 -4.83 0.84
C THR A 389 -10.23 -3.74 1.45
N VAL A 390 -11.17 -4.13 2.32
CA VAL A 390 -12.03 -3.17 3.04
C VAL A 390 -11.19 -2.17 3.84
N GLY A 391 -10.16 -2.66 4.54
CA GLY A 391 -9.24 -1.83 5.31
C GLY A 391 -8.51 -0.80 4.46
N GLU A 392 -7.88 -1.23 3.35
CA GLU A 392 -7.17 -0.32 2.45
C GLU A 392 -8.12 0.73 1.85
N ARG A 393 -9.31 0.32 1.40
CA ARG A 393 -10.33 1.25 0.90
C ARG A 393 -10.73 2.28 1.96
N GLY A 394 -10.96 1.85 3.20
CA GLY A 394 -11.26 2.73 4.31
C GLY A 394 -10.16 3.75 4.57
N GLU A 395 -8.89 3.33 4.53
CA GLU A 395 -7.76 4.25 4.70
C GLU A 395 -7.68 5.32 3.61
N TYR A 396 -7.88 4.95 2.34
CA TYR A 396 -7.93 5.89 1.23
C TYR A 396 -9.07 6.90 1.38
N LEU A 397 -10.26 6.44 1.73
CA LEU A 397 -11.44 7.30 1.94
C LEU A 397 -11.24 8.25 3.13
N GLY A 398 -10.61 7.78 4.21
CA GLY A 398 -10.26 8.61 5.35
C GLY A 398 -9.21 9.69 5.03
N ALA A 399 -8.21 9.35 4.21
CA ALA A 399 -7.24 10.32 3.71
C ALA A 399 -7.88 11.36 2.77
N LEU A 400 -8.83 10.92 1.94
CA LEU A 400 -9.61 11.79 1.06
C LEU A 400 -10.53 12.75 1.84
N ALA A 401 -11.21 12.26 2.88
CA ALA A 401 -12.00 13.10 3.79
C ALA A 401 -11.12 14.19 4.44
N ASN A 402 -9.94 13.83 4.92
CA ASN A 402 -8.97 14.79 5.45
C ASN A 402 -8.55 15.84 4.42
N LEU A 403 -8.26 15.42 3.17
CA LEU A 403 -7.91 16.35 2.10
C LEU A 403 -9.04 17.37 1.88
N PHE A 404 -10.30 16.92 1.80
CA PHE A 404 -11.42 17.83 1.61
C PHE A 404 -11.65 18.79 2.77
N LEU A 405 -11.43 18.34 4.01
CA LEU A 405 -11.47 19.21 5.19
C LEU A 405 -10.37 20.28 5.17
N ASP A 406 -9.16 19.91 4.73
CA ASP A 406 -8.02 20.82 4.58
C ASP A 406 -8.23 21.80 3.39
N LEU A 407 -9.07 21.45 2.41
CA LEU A 407 -9.49 22.30 1.30
C LEU A 407 -10.75 23.13 1.56
N ASP A 408 -11.31 23.04 2.76
CA ASP A 408 -12.57 23.68 3.13
C ASP A 408 -13.74 23.29 2.19
N LEU A 409 -13.90 21.99 1.95
CA LEU A 409 -14.96 21.38 1.13
C LEU A 409 -15.79 20.39 1.96
N PRO A 410 -16.61 20.86 2.90
CA PRO A 410 -17.37 20.00 3.80
C PRO A 410 -18.35 19.03 3.10
N GLU A 411 -18.93 19.38 1.95
CA GLU A 411 -19.87 18.48 1.26
C GLU A 411 -19.14 17.34 0.55
N GLN A 412 -17.97 17.60 -0.06
CA GLN A 412 -17.11 16.52 -0.56
C GLN A 412 -16.56 15.64 0.59
N ALA A 413 -16.20 16.26 1.73
CA ALA A 413 -15.80 15.48 2.91
C ALA A 413 -16.94 14.58 3.40
N ALA A 414 -18.19 15.07 3.41
CA ALA A 414 -19.37 14.30 3.77
C ALA A 414 -19.57 13.08 2.86
N ALA A 415 -19.39 13.25 1.55
CA ALA A 415 -19.48 12.16 0.59
C ALA A 415 -18.42 11.07 0.85
N ALA A 416 -17.16 11.47 1.05
CA ALA A 416 -16.08 10.54 1.38
C ALA A 416 -16.31 9.80 2.72
N ILE A 417 -16.79 10.52 3.75
CA ILE A 417 -17.14 9.94 5.04
C ILE A 417 -18.28 8.92 4.90
N LYS A 418 -19.29 9.22 4.08
CA LYS A 418 -20.40 8.28 3.82
C LYS A 418 -19.90 7.02 3.10
N SER A 419 -19.07 7.16 2.07
CA SER A 419 -18.47 5.98 1.42
C SER A 419 -17.59 5.15 2.36
N HIS A 420 -16.91 5.80 3.32
CA HIS A 420 -16.18 5.11 4.37
C HIS A 420 -17.11 4.38 5.34
N GLU A 421 -18.28 4.95 5.64
CA GLU A 421 -19.32 4.31 6.44
C GLU A 421 -19.91 3.06 5.79
N ASP A 422 -20.08 3.10 4.47
CA ASP A 422 -20.61 1.99 3.69
C ASP A 422 -19.61 0.81 3.54
N CYS A 423 -18.39 0.94 4.06
CA CYS A 423 -17.40 -0.15 4.07
C CYS A 423 -17.81 -1.26 5.06
N LEU A 424 -17.82 -2.51 4.59
CA LEU A 424 -18.21 -3.68 5.38
C LEU A 424 -17.02 -4.22 6.18
N TRP A 425 -16.74 -3.61 7.32
CA TRP A 425 -15.64 -4.02 8.21
C TRP A 425 -15.94 -5.38 8.86
N ASP A 426 -15.11 -6.38 8.56
CA ASP A 426 -15.27 -7.74 9.08
C ASP A 426 -14.73 -7.90 10.52
N ASP A 427 -13.68 -7.16 10.86
CA ASP A 427 -13.04 -7.20 12.18
C ASP A 427 -13.65 -6.16 13.14
N PRO A 428 -14.11 -6.56 14.35
CA PRO A 428 -14.72 -5.63 15.31
C PRO A 428 -13.78 -4.54 15.83
N GLU A 429 -12.49 -4.81 15.93
CA GLU A 429 -11.48 -3.86 16.39
C GLU A 429 -11.21 -2.82 15.31
N ASP A 430 -11.04 -3.25 14.06
CA ASP A 430 -10.92 -2.35 12.90
C ASP A 430 -12.16 -1.47 12.75
N CYS A 431 -13.36 -2.05 12.89
CA CYS A 431 -14.62 -1.32 12.87
C CYS A 431 -14.68 -0.24 13.96
N TYR A 432 -14.26 -0.58 15.19
CA TYR A 432 -14.18 0.37 16.29
C TYR A 432 -13.24 1.55 15.96
N TRP A 433 -12.03 1.28 15.45
CA TRP A 433 -11.07 2.34 15.12
C TRP A 433 -11.52 3.18 13.92
N ALA A 434 -12.16 2.55 12.94
CA ALA A 434 -12.77 3.22 11.78
C ALA A 434 -13.86 4.20 12.24
N ASP A 435 -14.77 3.78 13.13
CA ASP A 435 -15.81 4.63 13.70
C ASP A 435 -15.26 5.73 14.60
N PHE A 436 -14.24 5.41 15.41
CA PHE A 436 -13.58 6.38 16.27
C PHE A 436 -12.90 7.50 15.47
N LYS A 437 -12.23 7.17 14.37
CA LYS A 437 -11.64 8.15 13.42
C LYS A 437 -12.73 8.95 12.71
N ARG A 438 -13.84 8.32 12.32
CA ARG A 438 -14.95 8.98 11.63
C ARG A 438 -15.57 10.11 12.45
N LEU A 439 -15.70 9.94 13.76
CA LEU A 439 -16.19 11.01 14.65
C LEU A 439 -15.34 12.28 14.58
N ASP A 440 -14.03 12.17 14.35
CA ASP A 440 -13.14 13.31 14.13
C ASP A 440 -13.48 14.05 12.84
N TRP A 441 -13.63 13.30 11.74
CA TRP A 441 -13.94 13.87 10.44
C TRP A 441 -15.33 14.51 10.43
N MET A 442 -16.32 13.88 11.07
CA MET A 442 -17.67 14.44 11.22
C MET A 442 -17.63 15.74 12.02
N ALA A 443 -16.89 15.80 13.13
CA ALA A 443 -16.75 17.02 13.91
C ALA A 443 -16.12 18.15 13.09
N ARG A 444 -15.02 17.88 12.38
CA ARG A 444 -14.34 18.88 11.53
C ARG A 444 -15.20 19.31 10.34
N MET A 445 -15.95 18.39 9.74
CA MET A 445 -16.89 18.66 8.65
C MET A 445 -18.01 19.60 9.10
N GLU A 446 -18.67 19.30 10.23
CA GLU A 446 -19.72 20.16 10.78
C GLU A 446 -19.17 21.53 11.23
N ALA A 447 -17.93 21.58 11.72
CA ALA A 447 -17.25 22.83 12.00
C ALA A 447 -17.03 23.67 10.72
N ARG A 448 -16.61 23.05 9.60
CA ARG A 448 -16.50 23.72 8.29
C ARG A 448 -17.85 24.16 7.71
N ARG A 449 -18.96 23.51 8.11
CA ARG A 449 -20.33 23.95 7.82
C ARG A 449 -20.83 25.08 8.74
N GLY A 450 -20.03 25.49 9.72
CA GLY A 450 -20.43 26.49 10.73
C GLY A 450 -21.41 25.96 11.77
N ARG A 451 -21.57 24.63 11.90
CA ARG A 451 -22.47 23.97 12.85
C ARG A 451 -21.70 23.45 14.06
N LEU A 452 -21.21 24.40 14.86
CA LEU A 452 -20.24 24.13 15.92
C LEU A 452 -20.83 23.36 17.11
N HIS A 453 -22.12 23.48 17.37
CA HIS A 453 -22.81 22.66 18.38
C HIS A 453 -22.82 21.17 18.01
N ILE A 454 -23.12 20.83 16.74
CA ILE A 454 -23.07 19.44 16.24
C ILE A 454 -21.62 18.93 16.22
N ALA A 455 -20.67 19.77 15.81
CA ALA A 455 -19.25 19.42 15.87
C ALA A 455 -18.80 19.06 17.30
N LEU A 456 -19.25 19.84 18.30
CA LEU A 456 -18.97 19.57 19.71
C LEU A 456 -19.61 18.26 20.19
N ASP A 457 -20.83 17.93 19.74
CA ASP A 457 -21.50 16.66 20.07
C ASP A 457 -20.72 15.43 19.55
N HIS A 458 -20.23 15.49 18.32
CA HIS A 458 -19.38 14.44 17.75
C HIS A 458 -18.08 14.27 18.54
N MET A 459 -17.39 15.38 18.85
CA MET A 459 -16.15 15.33 19.63
C MET A 459 -16.40 14.85 21.07
N THR A 460 -17.54 15.18 21.65
CA THR A 460 -17.95 14.68 22.97
C THR A 460 -18.20 13.19 22.96
N THR A 461 -18.84 12.68 21.90
CA THR A 461 -19.03 11.24 21.70
C THR A 461 -17.68 10.55 21.49
N LYS A 462 -16.77 11.16 20.70
CA LYS A 462 -15.41 10.65 20.51
C LYS A 462 -14.67 10.53 21.85
N ARG A 463 -14.65 11.59 22.66
CA ARG A 463 -14.00 11.57 23.99
C ARG A 463 -14.58 10.48 24.90
N ARG A 464 -15.91 10.30 24.92
CA ARG A 464 -16.56 9.24 25.70
C ARG A 464 -16.18 7.83 25.25
N ARG A 465 -15.87 7.65 23.97
CA ARG A 465 -15.46 6.36 23.40
C ARG A 465 -13.95 6.12 23.47
N ALA A 466 -13.15 7.11 23.83
CA ALA A 466 -11.70 7.00 23.82
C ALA A 466 -11.21 5.98 24.85
N ARG A 467 -10.34 5.06 24.42
CA ARG A 467 -9.71 4.07 25.31
C ARG A 467 -8.58 4.66 26.16
N SER A 468 -7.98 5.75 25.71
CA SER A 468 -6.94 6.48 26.42
C SER A 468 -7.24 7.97 26.41
N ASP A 469 -6.99 8.63 27.54
CA ASP A 469 -7.17 10.08 27.65
C ASP A 469 -5.89 10.80 27.24
N SER A 470 -5.76 11.02 25.94
CA SER A 470 -4.62 11.74 25.37
C SER A 470 -4.63 13.25 25.67
N GLY A 471 -5.77 13.80 26.11
CA GLY A 471 -6.04 15.25 26.20
C GLY A 471 -6.36 15.94 24.87
N ARG A 472 -6.23 15.26 23.74
CA ARG A 472 -6.46 15.85 22.41
C ARG A 472 -7.94 16.13 22.13
N GLU A 473 -8.81 15.22 22.51
CA GLU A 473 -10.26 15.38 22.41
C GLU A 473 -10.75 16.53 23.29
N LEU A 474 -10.19 16.67 24.51
CA LEU A 474 -10.48 17.79 25.41
C LEU A 474 -10.09 19.14 24.78
N ALA A 475 -8.90 19.23 24.18
CA ALA A 475 -8.47 20.44 23.47
C ALA A 475 -9.45 20.82 22.34
N TRP A 476 -9.88 19.83 21.55
CA TRP A 476 -10.88 20.05 20.50
C TRP A 476 -12.24 20.47 21.03
N GLN A 477 -12.72 19.87 22.13
CA GLN A 477 -13.97 20.28 22.77
C GLN A 477 -13.93 21.75 23.22
N LEU A 478 -12.87 22.17 23.91
CA LEU A 478 -12.72 23.57 24.33
C LEU A 478 -12.71 24.51 23.12
N TYR A 479 -11.98 24.13 22.07
CA TYR A 479 -11.85 24.93 20.87
C TYR A 479 -13.20 25.11 20.15
N LEU A 480 -13.94 24.02 19.95
CA LEU A 480 -15.27 24.05 19.34
C LEU A 480 -16.30 24.77 20.22
N ALA A 481 -16.26 24.59 21.53
CA ALA A 481 -17.13 25.31 22.46
C ALA A 481 -16.86 26.82 22.45
N THR A 482 -15.60 27.23 22.38
CA THR A 482 -15.18 28.64 22.30
C THR A 482 -15.69 29.31 21.04
N TRP A 483 -15.44 28.70 19.88
CA TRP A 483 -15.96 29.21 18.61
C TRP A 483 -17.49 29.11 18.53
N GLY A 484 -18.08 28.07 19.11
CA GLY A 484 -19.53 27.89 19.20
C GLY A 484 -20.21 28.99 20.03
N HIS A 485 -19.55 29.45 21.10
CA HIS A 485 -19.99 30.60 21.87
C HIS A 485 -19.98 31.88 21.02
N LEU A 486 -18.90 32.16 20.29
CA LEU A 486 -18.83 33.29 19.35
C LEU A 486 -19.94 33.26 18.29
N ALA A 487 -20.27 32.06 17.79
CA ALA A 487 -21.34 31.88 16.81
C ALA A 487 -22.76 32.07 17.40
N GLY A 488 -22.90 32.00 18.74
CA GLY A 488 -24.19 31.99 19.44
C GLY A 488 -24.86 30.61 19.46
N GLN A 489 -24.10 29.52 19.32
CA GLN A 489 -24.60 28.15 19.22
C GLN A 489 -24.33 27.31 20.46
N VAL A 490 -23.34 27.69 21.29
CA VAL A 490 -22.94 26.96 22.50
C VAL A 490 -22.98 27.91 23.70
N PRO A 491 -23.55 27.50 24.85
CA PRO A 491 -23.53 28.31 26.06
C PRO A 491 -22.10 28.61 26.55
N PRO A 492 -21.80 29.83 27.01
CA PRO A 492 -20.46 30.21 27.49
C PRO A 492 -19.97 29.32 28.63
N GLU A 493 -20.87 28.85 29.51
CA GLU A 493 -20.54 28.02 30.67
C GLU A 493 -19.86 26.71 30.25
N THR A 494 -20.25 26.14 29.10
CA THR A 494 -19.62 24.92 28.57
C THR A 494 -18.15 25.15 28.23
N ALA A 495 -17.82 26.29 27.62
CA ALA A 495 -16.43 26.62 27.30
C ALA A 495 -15.62 26.90 28.57
N VAL A 496 -16.22 27.56 29.56
CA VAL A 496 -15.56 27.86 30.86
C VAL A 496 -15.16 26.57 31.58
N THR A 497 -16.07 25.61 31.74
CA THR A 497 -15.76 24.33 32.40
C THR A 497 -14.65 23.56 31.67
N LEU A 498 -14.69 23.51 30.34
CA LEU A 498 -13.64 22.86 29.55
C LEU A 498 -12.29 23.59 29.67
N ALA A 499 -12.31 24.92 29.83
CA ALA A 499 -11.09 25.72 29.97
C ALA A 499 -10.39 25.46 31.30
N GLU A 500 -11.13 25.27 32.39
CA GLU A 500 -10.58 24.89 33.69
C GLU A 500 -9.85 23.55 33.62
N ASP A 501 -10.48 22.54 33.02
CA ASP A 501 -9.87 21.21 32.78
C ASP A 501 -8.57 21.32 31.95
N VAL A 502 -8.59 22.11 30.87
CA VAL A 502 -7.43 22.33 30.01
C VAL A 502 -6.32 23.07 30.75
N ALA A 503 -6.65 24.13 31.50
CA ALA A 503 -5.70 24.90 32.27
C ALA A 503 -5.00 24.04 33.34
N GLN A 504 -5.75 23.18 34.03
CA GLN A 504 -5.20 22.25 35.02
C GLN A 504 -4.19 21.29 34.38
N ARG A 505 -4.52 20.70 33.22
CA ARG A 505 -3.61 19.79 32.51
C ARG A 505 -2.38 20.50 31.98
N LEU A 506 -2.54 21.70 31.43
CA LEU A 506 -1.44 22.49 30.90
C LEU A 506 -0.49 22.92 32.02
N ALA A 507 -1.02 23.30 33.20
CA ALA A 507 -0.22 23.62 34.37
C ALA A 507 0.55 22.43 34.94
N ALA A 508 -0.02 21.22 34.85
CA ALA A 508 0.63 19.98 35.27
C ALA A 508 1.64 19.42 34.25
N SER A 509 1.69 19.96 33.03
CA SER A 509 2.56 19.47 31.97
C SER A 509 4.02 19.88 32.18
N THR A 510 4.95 18.95 32.03
CA THR A 510 6.39 19.22 32.10
C THR A 510 6.88 19.89 30.83
N ARG A 511 7.63 20.98 30.97
CA ARG A 511 8.34 21.68 29.87
C ARG A 511 9.63 20.96 29.43
N GLY A 512 9.68 19.63 29.57
CA GLY A 512 10.83 18.80 29.21
C GLY A 512 11.07 18.80 27.70
N PRO A 513 11.90 17.88 27.15
CA PRO A 513 12.00 17.73 25.70
C PRO A 513 10.65 17.27 25.14
N ILE A 514 9.83 18.25 24.76
CA ILE A 514 8.61 18.11 23.98
C ILE A 514 9.06 17.57 22.60
N GLY A 515 8.36 16.56 22.07
CA GLY A 515 8.74 15.80 20.87
C GLY A 515 8.84 16.60 19.56
N ASN A 516 8.83 15.96 18.39
CA ASN A 516 9.06 16.61 17.08
C ASN A 516 7.78 16.94 16.29
N GLY A 517 6.65 17.20 16.97
CA GLY A 517 5.38 17.60 16.39
C GLY A 517 4.20 16.78 16.93
N ASN A 518 3.00 17.35 16.84
CA ASN A 518 1.73 16.71 17.21
C ASN A 518 1.49 16.51 18.72
N GLU A 519 2.11 17.33 19.58
CA GLU A 519 1.98 17.16 21.02
C GLU A 519 0.65 17.65 21.58
N THR A 520 0.05 16.87 22.48
CA THR A 520 -1.17 17.25 23.21
C THR A 520 -1.05 18.65 23.81
N VAL A 521 0.11 19.01 24.38
CA VAL A 521 0.38 20.32 24.98
C VAL A 521 0.14 21.46 23.99
N ALA A 522 0.57 21.32 22.74
CA ALA A 522 0.43 22.35 21.72
C ALA A 522 -1.06 22.58 21.37
N TYR A 523 -1.85 21.50 21.28
CA TYR A 523 -3.29 21.59 21.05
C TYR A 523 -4.05 22.15 22.26
N LEU A 524 -3.70 21.76 23.48
CA LEU A 524 -4.27 22.32 24.72
C LEU A 524 -3.97 23.82 24.81
N LEU A 525 -2.73 24.24 24.55
CA LEU A 525 -2.32 25.63 24.53
C LEU A 525 -3.12 26.43 23.49
N ARG A 526 -3.20 25.94 22.24
CA ARG A 526 -4.01 26.57 21.19
C ARG A 526 -5.45 26.80 21.64
N ALA A 527 -6.08 25.77 22.20
CA ALA A 527 -7.47 25.85 22.64
C ALA A 527 -7.67 26.85 23.78
N LEU A 528 -6.78 26.84 24.77
CA LEU A 528 -6.86 27.72 25.93
C LEU A 528 -6.59 29.19 25.56
N VAL A 529 -5.62 29.46 24.68
CA VAL A 529 -5.34 30.84 24.23
C VAL A 529 -6.52 31.39 23.43
N ALA A 530 -7.12 30.57 22.56
CA ALA A 530 -8.31 30.98 21.81
C ALA A 530 -9.48 31.30 22.76
N HIS A 531 -9.68 30.49 23.81
CA HIS A 531 -10.69 30.76 24.82
C HIS A 531 -10.39 32.07 25.57
N ALA A 532 -9.17 32.25 26.09
CA ALA A 532 -8.76 33.47 26.79
C ALA A 532 -8.95 34.73 25.92
N TRP A 533 -8.77 34.61 24.60
CA TRP A 533 -8.99 35.71 23.67
C TRP A 533 -10.46 36.10 23.56
N VAL A 534 -11.35 35.12 23.50
CA VAL A 534 -12.79 35.34 23.40
C VAL A 534 -13.41 35.79 24.72
N SER A 535 -12.96 35.22 25.84
CA SER A 535 -13.52 35.49 27.18
C SER A 535 -12.87 36.69 27.88
N HIS A 536 -11.71 37.14 27.42
CA HIS A 536 -10.87 38.14 28.09
C HIS A 536 -10.47 37.72 29.53
N ASP A 537 -10.31 36.42 29.79
CA ASP A 537 -9.92 35.88 31.10
C ASP A 537 -8.43 36.15 31.41
N SER A 538 -8.18 37.04 32.37
CA SER A 538 -6.84 37.44 32.82
C SER A 538 -6.02 36.33 33.50
N ALA A 539 -6.66 35.36 34.17
CA ALA A 539 -5.95 34.30 34.89
C ALA A 539 -5.38 33.28 33.90
N GLN A 540 -6.21 32.86 32.94
CA GLN A 540 -5.77 31.96 31.88
C GLN A 540 -4.75 32.61 30.96
N LEU A 541 -4.91 33.91 30.66
CA LEU A 541 -3.95 34.69 29.90
C LEU A 541 -2.55 34.66 30.53
N THR A 542 -2.45 34.72 31.86
CA THR A 542 -1.18 34.62 32.57
C THR A 542 -0.53 33.26 32.36
N LEU A 543 -1.30 32.17 32.48
CA LEU A 543 -0.80 30.82 32.24
C LEU A 543 -0.30 30.67 30.80
N VAL A 544 -1.11 31.03 29.80
CA VAL A 544 -0.73 30.82 28.40
C VAL A 544 0.42 31.73 27.94
N ARG A 545 0.54 32.95 28.49
CA ARG A 545 1.70 33.83 28.23
C ARG A 545 3.01 33.19 28.68
N SER A 546 2.99 32.39 29.74
CA SER A 546 4.19 31.72 30.24
C SER A 546 4.75 30.68 29.27
N TRP A 547 3.97 30.26 28.26
CA TRP A 547 4.35 29.33 27.19
C TRP A 547 4.81 30.03 25.90
N LEU A 548 4.75 31.36 25.83
CA LEU A 548 5.11 32.11 24.61
C LEU A 548 6.55 31.82 24.14
N PRO A 549 7.59 31.85 25.00
CA PRO A 549 8.95 31.54 24.55
C PRO A 549 9.09 30.12 23.97
N ASP A 550 8.40 29.16 24.58
CA ASP A 550 8.37 27.77 24.11
C ASP A 550 7.71 27.69 22.71
N ALA A 551 6.56 28.34 22.52
CA ALA A 551 5.88 28.40 21.23
C ALA A 551 6.74 29.08 20.14
N GLU A 552 7.46 30.16 20.48
CA GLU A 552 8.33 30.88 19.54
C GLU A 552 9.55 30.06 19.11
N GLY A 553 10.09 29.22 20.00
CA GLY A 553 11.19 28.30 19.70
C GLY A 553 10.79 27.20 18.72
N ARG A 554 9.49 26.89 18.64
CA ARG A 554 8.91 25.77 17.88
C ARG A 554 8.38 26.18 16.50
N LEU A 555 8.48 27.46 16.14
CA LEU A 555 8.10 27.95 14.81
C LEU A 555 8.99 27.40 13.67
N ALA A 556 10.10 26.75 14.00
CA ALA A 556 10.98 26.08 13.03
C ALA A 556 10.64 24.60 12.82
N ASP A 557 9.71 24.05 13.62
CA ASP A 557 9.29 22.65 13.50
C ASP A 557 8.66 22.37 12.14
N ASP A 558 8.61 21.07 11.79
CA ASP A 558 8.01 20.58 10.56
C ASP A 558 6.48 20.81 10.52
N ASP A 559 5.80 20.70 11.67
CA ASP A 559 4.40 21.10 11.86
C ASP A 559 4.27 22.21 12.93
N PRO A 560 4.39 23.49 12.51
CA PRO A 560 4.32 24.62 13.44
C PRO A 560 2.89 25.03 13.79
N GLY A 561 1.85 24.35 13.26
CA GLY A 561 0.47 24.83 13.25
C GLY A 561 -0.06 25.26 14.63
N PRO A 562 -0.19 24.34 15.60
CA PRO A 562 -0.73 24.67 16.93
C PRO A 562 0.05 25.78 17.67
N TRP A 563 1.38 25.81 17.54
CA TRP A 563 2.24 26.83 18.14
C TRP A 563 2.02 28.21 17.51
N ALA A 564 1.98 28.27 16.18
CA ALA A 564 1.74 29.50 15.46
C ALA A 564 0.33 30.05 15.73
N TYR A 565 -0.69 29.19 15.84
CA TYR A 565 -2.03 29.59 16.23
C TYR A 565 -2.06 30.20 17.64
N ALA A 566 -1.38 29.59 18.61
CA ALA A 566 -1.28 30.12 19.96
C ALA A 566 -0.64 31.53 19.97
N ILE A 567 0.46 31.73 19.25
CA ILE A 567 1.12 33.05 19.13
C ILE A 567 0.17 34.06 18.48
N ALA A 568 -0.56 33.65 17.44
CA ALA A 568 -1.50 34.53 16.77
C ALA A 568 -2.63 35.01 17.69
N TYR A 569 -3.26 34.10 18.45
CA TYR A 569 -4.28 34.50 19.43
C TYR A 569 -3.72 35.35 20.58
N LEU A 570 -2.48 35.09 21.03
CA LEU A 570 -1.81 35.96 22.00
C LEU A 570 -1.59 37.37 21.42
N HIS A 571 -1.22 37.49 20.14
CA HIS A 571 -1.09 38.79 19.49
C HIS A 571 -2.43 39.54 19.43
N LEU A 572 -3.53 38.84 19.08
CA LEU A 572 -4.88 39.43 19.07
C LEU A 572 -5.31 39.94 20.46
N GLN A 573 -4.74 39.40 21.54
CA GLN A 573 -4.91 39.87 22.92
C GLN A 573 -3.84 40.88 23.38
N GLN A 574 -3.00 41.38 22.48
CA GLN A 574 -1.86 42.28 22.81
C GLN A 574 -0.87 41.66 23.81
N ALA A 575 -0.78 40.33 23.82
CA ALA A 575 0.10 39.54 24.70
C ALA A 575 1.39 39.06 24.01
N ALA A 576 1.41 39.05 22.68
CA ALA A 576 2.60 38.77 21.87
C ALA A 576 2.95 39.98 21.00
N ARG A 577 4.25 40.19 20.76
CA ARG A 577 4.74 41.33 19.98
C ARG A 577 4.40 41.16 18.49
N PRO A 578 4.33 42.25 17.71
CA PRO A 578 4.11 42.18 16.26
C PRO A 578 5.10 41.26 15.54
N GLU A 579 6.37 41.25 15.95
CA GLU A 579 7.39 40.39 15.33
C GLU A 579 7.12 38.90 15.55
N SER A 580 6.58 38.54 16.72
CA SER A 580 6.16 37.16 17.02
C SER A 580 5.02 36.72 16.11
N PHE A 581 4.06 37.62 15.87
CA PHE A 581 2.96 37.39 14.95
C PHE A 581 3.43 37.20 13.51
N ASP A 582 4.33 38.06 13.03
CA ASP A 582 4.90 37.95 11.67
C ASP A 582 5.59 36.60 11.46
N ARG A 583 6.38 36.16 12.46
CA ARG A 583 7.03 34.85 12.43
C ARG A 583 6.01 33.70 12.43
N ALA A 584 4.92 33.82 13.19
CA ALA A 584 3.85 32.82 13.21
C ALA A 584 3.12 32.72 11.88
N ILE A 585 2.74 33.84 11.25
CA ILE A 585 2.12 33.84 9.91
C ILE A 585 3.07 33.29 8.86
N CYS A 586 4.36 33.64 8.90
CA CYS A 586 5.37 33.05 8.02
C CYS A 586 5.51 31.53 8.20
N ALA A 587 5.44 31.03 9.44
CA ALA A 587 5.50 29.60 9.71
C ALA A 587 4.27 28.86 9.18
N LEU A 588 3.07 29.42 9.36
CA LEU A 588 1.83 28.88 8.77
C LEU A 588 1.89 28.89 7.24
N GLU A 589 2.42 29.96 6.64
CA GLU A 589 2.58 30.05 5.19
C GLU A 589 3.58 29.00 4.67
N ARG A 590 4.70 28.79 5.37
CA ARG A 590 5.71 27.76 5.07
C ARG A 590 5.08 26.36 5.12
N ALA A 591 4.31 26.08 6.17
CA ALA A 591 3.59 24.82 6.36
C ALA A 591 2.27 24.73 5.55
N ARG A 592 1.95 25.77 4.78
CA ARG A 592 0.83 25.85 3.83
C ARG A 592 -0.57 25.86 4.44
N TYR A 593 -0.71 26.32 5.69
CA TYR A 593 -1.98 26.62 6.38
C TYR A 593 -2.54 27.98 5.92
N TYR A 594 -2.78 28.13 4.61
CA TYR A 594 -3.09 29.43 4.01
C TYR A 594 -4.44 30.00 4.44
N LEU A 595 -5.46 29.16 4.59
CA LEU A 595 -6.79 29.61 5.00
C LEU A 595 -6.74 30.14 6.44
N GLU A 596 -6.12 29.36 7.32
CA GLU A 596 -6.00 29.69 8.73
C GLU A 596 -5.14 30.95 8.95
N ALA A 597 -4.02 31.07 8.22
CA ALA A 597 -3.20 32.28 8.23
C ALA A 597 -3.97 33.50 7.68
N ALA A 598 -4.81 33.33 6.65
CA ALA A 598 -5.63 34.40 6.11
C ALA A 598 -6.67 34.89 7.14
N CYS A 599 -7.34 33.97 7.85
CA CYS A 599 -8.29 34.32 8.91
C CYS A 599 -7.62 35.10 10.04
N LEU A 600 -6.48 34.60 10.55
CA LEU A 600 -5.75 35.25 11.64
C LEU A 600 -5.21 36.63 11.25
N SER A 601 -4.73 36.78 10.01
CA SER A 601 -4.32 38.08 9.46
C SER A 601 -5.51 39.03 9.35
N GLY A 602 -6.69 38.53 8.95
CA GLY A 602 -7.94 39.29 8.93
C GLY A 602 -8.33 39.81 10.31
N PHE A 603 -8.33 38.94 11.32
CA PHE A 603 -8.67 39.30 12.69
C PHE A 603 -7.69 40.33 13.29
N ALA A 604 -6.44 40.33 12.83
CA ALA A 604 -5.42 41.31 13.20
C ALA A 604 -5.52 42.64 12.40
N GLY A 605 -6.52 42.80 11.53
CA GLY A 605 -6.72 44.00 10.71
C GLY A 605 -5.77 44.11 9.51
N ARG A 606 -5.09 43.03 9.11
CA ARG A 606 -4.13 43.01 7.99
C ARG A 606 -4.79 42.59 6.68
N SER A 607 -5.66 43.46 6.15
CA SER A 607 -6.50 43.14 4.99
C SER A 607 -5.73 42.72 3.72
N ASP A 608 -4.58 43.33 3.43
CA ASP A 608 -3.80 42.99 2.25
C ASP A 608 -3.10 41.63 2.38
N GLU A 609 -2.57 41.31 3.56
CA GLU A 609 -1.98 40.00 3.85
C GLU A 609 -3.04 38.90 3.79
N ARG A 610 -4.22 39.13 4.37
CA ARG A 610 -5.38 38.24 4.24
C ARG A 610 -5.72 37.96 2.78
N ARG A 611 -5.89 39.02 1.95
CA ARG A 611 -6.26 38.88 0.54
C ARG A 611 -5.23 38.06 -0.24
N ARG A 612 -3.93 38.28 0.02
CA ARG A 612 -2.82 37.53 -0.58
C ARG A 612 -2.88 36.04 -0.21
N LEU A 613 -3.02 35.73 1.07
CA LEU A 613 -3.03 34.34 1.58
C LEU A 613 -4.28 33.59 1.11
N LEU A 614 -5.45 34.24 1.15
CA LEU A 614 -6.70 33.65 0.69
C LEU A 614 -6.69 33.37 -0.82
N GLY A 615 -6.16 34.30 -1.62
CA GLY A 615 -5.97 34.08 -3.06
C GLY A 615 -5.06 32.88 -3.36
N ARG A 616 -3.98 32.69 -2.59
CA ARG A 616 -3.10 31.51 -2.69
C ARG A 616 -3.84 30.22 -2.32
N PHE A 617 -4.62 30.22 -1.23
CA PHE A 617 -5.44 29.08 -0.83
C PHE A 617 -6.40 28.66 -1.95
N GLN A 618 -7.17 29.60 -2.48
CA GLN A 618 -8.19 29.35 -3.50
C GLN A 618 -7.60 28.91 -4.84
N GLN A 619 -6.45 29.47 -5.24
CA GLN A 619 -5.71 29.01 -6.42
C GLN A 619 -5.24 27.57 -6.25
N ARG A 620 -4.65 27.26 -5.08
CA ARG A 620 -4.16 25.92 -4.77
C ARG A 620 -5.29 24.89 -4.71
N ARG A 621 -6.42 25.22 -4.08
CA ARG A 621 -7.61 24.37 -4.04
C ARG A 621 -8.05 23.96 -5.44
N ARG A 622 -8.17 24.91 -6.38
CA ARG A 622 -8.52 24.63 -7.77
C ARG A 622 -7.52 23.69 -8.45
N ALA A 623 -6.22 23.92 -8.25
CA ALA A 623 -5.17 23.08 -8.82
C ALA A 623 -5.23 21.64 -8.29
N ILE A 624 -5.52 21.46 -7.00
CA ILE A 624 -5.64 20.15 -6.35
C ILE A 624 -6.89 19.41 -6.84
N LEU A 625 -8.03 20.09 -6.94
CA LEU A 625 -9.25 19.51 -7.48
C LEU A 625 -9.08 19.00 -8.92
N GLY A 626 -8.28 19.69 -9.73
CA GLY A 626 -7.95 19.23 -11.09
C GLY A 626 -7.08 17.97 -11.15
N GLN A 627 -6.61 17.44 -10.01
CA GLN A 627 -5.88 16.17 -9.93
C GLN A 627 -6.76 14.99 -9.50
N LEU A 628 -8.00 15.25 -9.06
CA LEU A 628 -8.92 14.20 -8.63
C LEU A 628 -9.68 13.65 -9.84
N ASP A 629 -9.68 12.32 -10.00
CA ASP A 629 -10.44 11.61 -11.04
C ASP A 629 -11.94 11.49 -10.68
N GLU A 630 -12.81 11.42 -11.68
CA GLU A 630 -14.25 11.19 -11.54
C GLU A 630 -14.57 9.83 -10.91
N SER A 631 -13.68 8.84 -11.10
CA SER A 631 -13.85 7.47 -10.60
C SER A 631 -13.82 7.34 -9.08
N VAL A 632 -13.46 8.41 -8.35
CA VAL A 632 -13.19 8.41 -6.91
C VAL A 632 -14.46 8.68 -6.07
N GLY A 633 -15.65 8.62 -6.70
CA GLY A 633 -16.93 8.97 -6.06
C GLY A 633 -17.11 10.48 -5.84
N THR A 634 -16.10 11.28 -6.18
CA THR A 634 -16.13 12.73 -6.21
C THR A 634 -16.53 13.16 -7.60
N ARG A 635 -17.73 13.73 -7.75
CA ARG A 635 -18.13 14.36 -9.01
C ARG A 635 -17.37 15.68 -9.11
N PRO A 636 -16.33 15.82 -9.96
CA PRO A 636 -15.47 17.01 -9.95
C PRO A 636 -16.26 18.30 -10.20
N THR A 637 -17.34 18.19 -10.98
CA THR A 637 -18.32 19.27 -11.18
C THR A 637 -18.97 19.76 -9.88
N GLU A 638 -19.34 18.85 -8.97
CA GLU A 638 -19.91 19.19 -7.66
C GLU A 638 -18.85 19.79 -6.72
N ALA A 639 -17.64 19.24 -6.74
CA ALA A 639 -16.50 19.77 -5.96
C ALA A 639 -16.11 21.19 -6.40
N LEU A 640 -16.09 21.44 -7.72
CA LEU A 640 -15.84 22.79 -8.27
C LEU A 640 -16.97 23.77 -7.95
N ALA A 641 -18.23 23.31 -8.00
CA ALA A 641 -19.38 24.13 -7.63
C ALA A 641 -19.36 24.48 -6.14
N GLU A 642 -19.01 23.54 -5.27
CA GLU A 642 -18.80 23.80 -3.84
C GLU A 642 -17.63 24.78 -3.62
N SER A 643 -16.50 24.56 -4.29
CA SER A 643 -15.33 25.44 -4.22
C SER A 643 -15.66 26.89 -4.58
N ALA A 644 -16.51 27.11 -5.59
CA ALA A 644 -16.98 28.43 -5.96
C ALA A 644 -17.85 29.07 -4.86
N ARG A 645 -18.76 28.30 -4.24
CA ARG A 645 -19.58 28.79 -3.11
C ARG A 645 -18.71 29.14 -1.90
N ARG A 646 -17.78 28.26 -1.53
CA ARG A 646 -16.87 28.46 -0.38
C ARG A 646 -15.95 29.66 -0.59
N THR A 647 -15.49 29.91 -1.82
CA THR A 647 -14.71 31.11 -2.16
C THR A 647 -15.41 32.41 -1.74
N VAL A 648 -16.74 32.50 -1.94
CA VAL A 648 -17.53 33.67 -1.49
C VAL A 648 -17.62 33.71 0.04
N THR A 649 -17.95 32.57 0.65
CA THR A 649 -18.04 32.43 2.11
C THR A 649 -16.75 32.84 2.83
N GLU A 650 -15.58 32.45 2.31
CA GLU A 650 -14.28 32.80 2.88
C GLU A 650 -13.96 34.29 2.78
N ILE A 651 -14.42 34.94 1.70
CA ILE A 651 -14.28 36.37 1.49
C ILE A 651 -15.14 37.15 2.49
N ASP A 652 -16.29 36.62 2.92
CA ASP A 652 -17.19 37.28 3.87
C ASP A 652 -16.84 37.01 5.35
N ALA A 653 -15.87 36.13 5.62
CA ALA A 653 -15.45 35.70 6.96
C ALA A 653 -14.41 36.66 7.61
N ASP A 654 -14.71 37.96 7.63
CA ASP A 654 -13.78 39.05 8.00
C ASP A 654 -13.66 39.25 9.51
N ASP A 655 -14.76 39.00 10.22
CA ASP A 655 -14.82 39.09 11.67
C ASP A 655 -14.94 37.69 12.31
N PRO A 656 -14.46 37.49 13.55
CA PRO A 656 -14.49 36.18 14.20
C PRO A 656 -15.89 35.58 14.34
N ARG A 657 -16.95 36.37 14.58
CA ARG A 657 -18.30 35.82 14.75
C ARG A 657 -18.87 35.34 13.42
N CYS A 658 -18.64 36.09 12.35
CA CYS A 658 -19.01 35.69 11.00
C CYS A 658 -18.24 34.43 10.59
N ALA A 659 -16.91 34.40 10.77
CA ALA A 659 -16.09 33.23 10.48
C ALA A 659 -16.57 31.98 11.23
N ALA A 660 -16.99 32.12 12.50
CA ALA A 660 -17.57 31.03 13.29
C ALA A 660 -18.86 30.47 12.67
N ARG A 661 -19.77 31.35 12.24
CA ARG A 661 -21.06 30.97 11.64
C ARG A 661 -20.94 30.40 10.23
N LEU A 662 -19.94 30.87 9.48
CA LEU A 662 -19.68 30.43 8.12
C LEU A 662 -18.78 29.18 8.05
N GLY A 663 -18.18 28.79 9.18
CA GLY A 663 -17.30 27.63 9.28
C GLY A 663 -15.90 27.86 8.71
N THR A 664 -15.47 29.12 8.59
CA THR A 664 -14.15 29.52 8.08
C THR A 664 -13.19 29.81 9.26
N ILE A 665 -13.22 28.96 10.29
CA ILE A 665 -12.39 29.11 11.48
C ILE A 665 -11.00 28.50 11.27
N PRO A 666 -9.96 28.94 12.01
CA PRO A 666 -8.66 28.29 11.98
C PRO A 666 -8.76 26.87 12.58
N LEU A 667 -8.70 25.79 11.78
CA LEU A 667 -8.89 24.42 12.30
C LEU A 667 -7.58 23.69 12.63
#